data_AF-A0A7K2C3X5-F1
#
_entry.id   AF-A0A7K2C3X5-F1
#
_cell.length_a   1.000
_cell.length_b   1.000
_cell.length_c   1.000
_cell.angle_alpha   90.00
_cell.angle_beta   90.00
_cell.angle_gamma   90.00
#
_symmetry.space_group_name_H-M   'P 1'
#
loop_
_entity.id
_entity.type
_entity.pdbx_description
1 polymer ?
#
loop_
_entity_poly.entity_id
_entity_poly.type
_entity_poly.pdbx_seq_one_letter_code
_entity_poly.pdbx_strand_id
1 'polypeptide(L)'
;MLRLLTLAFLLFAACSSTEPEGTAQMVAELEAIAAETDQNPRRNAHANVARAAALGMQTPPTALPDRIQYSALLGTELLRAGDSEAAIGVFEEVLQLLEASPGEFAPSWRLAAMDHLALSHLRIGEQENCLVDHSSTRCLFPIGSAGVHTLPRGSEMAIPWYEEILEEDPKDLNALWLLNLAHMTLGTHPDSVDARWRIPVDRLQDGASISRFVDVAPLLGVNVMGLSGGVVLEDLSGDGWLDLMISSWGLRDQIRYFENNGNGNFEERTNAAGLTGLTGGLNLVHADYDNDGDQDVFVLRGAWLSEGHPNSLLRNNGQGKFEDVTIESGVYSRHPTQTAAWSDFDRDGDLDLYIGNESNPQAGRHPTELFVNQGNGTFVESAREYGVALMGYVKAVVWGDYDNDGWPDLFVSRYLESNLLLRNENGKVFTDVSSIAGVQEPIDSFPAWFWDFDQDGWLDLFVSGWRATAGDIAAEYLGLPGGDERPRLYRNRQDGTFEDVTETAGLNKVMYTMGCNYGDLDGDGWLDFYVGTGDPDLRALMPNRMFRNVGGSHFQEVTAAGGFGHLQKGHGVAFGDINHDGAQDVYQVMGGAFEGDLARNVLFENPGHSNAWVVLSLEGTRSNRSAIGARISIVTDADTLYRTVGTGASFGSSPLRLEIGLGKATAIELVTIEWPATGIVQELENVPMRQLIGIREETSTIEKVPFRSVQLGAPDT
;
A
#
# COMPACT_ATOMS: atom_id res chain seq x y z
N MET A 1 27.97 53.96 -49.12
CA MET A 1 29.01 52.98 -49.53
C MET A 1 29.51 52.33 -48.24
N LEU A 2 29.30 51.02 -48.10
CA LEU A 2 29.72 50.13 -47.00
C LEU A 2 29.19 50.44 -45.58
N ARG A 3 28.34 49.56 -45.03
CA ARG A 3 28.44 49.06 -43.66
C ARG A 3 27.54 47.84 -43.39
N LEU A 4 28.25 46.74 -43.11
CA LEU A 4 27.99 45.60 -42.22
C LEU A 4 26.55 45.09 -42.02
N LEU A 5 26.35 43.84 -42.46
CA LEU A 5 25.47 42.88 -41.78
C LEU A 5 26.32 41.62 -41.49
N THR A 6 26.62 41.44 -40.21
CA THR A 6 27.24 40.23 -39.66
C THR A 6 26.11 39.24 -39.41
N LEU A 7 26.08 38.13 -40.14
CA LEU A 7 25.15 37.03 -39.92
C LEU A 7 25.78 36.09 -38.88
N ALA A 8 25.28 36.11 -37.64
CA ALA A 8 25.61 35.13 -36.63
C ALA A 8 24.77 33.87 -36.90
N PHE A 9 25.43 32.77 -37.28
CA PHE A 9 24.83 31.45 -37.27
C PHE A 9 24.83 30.94 -35.82
N LEU A 10 23.67 30.94 -35.18
CA LEU A 10 23.41 30.16 -33.97
C LEU A 10 23.13 28.72 -34.40
N LEU A 11 24.10 27.84 -34.18
CA LEU A 11 23.86 26.39 -34.15
C LEU A 11 23.00 26.10 -32.93
N PHE A 12 21.71 25.80 -33.15
CA PHE A 12 20.95 25.01 -32.19
C PHE A 12 21.48 23.58 -32.26
N ALA A 13 22.31 23.20 -31.30
CA ALA A 13 22.50 21.80 -30.97
C ALA A 13 21.19 21.31 -30.35
N ALA A 14 20.39 20.60 -31.13
CA ALA A 14 19.35 19.75 -30.57
C ALA A 14 20.07 18.64 -29.81
N CYS A 15 20.07 18.70 -28.48
CA CYS A 15 20.32 17.54 -27.65
C CYS A 15 19.14 16.58 -27.87
N SER A 16 19.24 15.72 -28.88
CA SER A 16 18.48 14.48 -28.87
C SER A 16 19.21 13.54 -27.90
N SER A 17 18.86 13.59 -26.62
CA SER A 17 19.12 12.45 -25.76
C SER A 17 18.23 11.32 -26.28
N THR A 18 18.82 10.37 -26.98
CA THR A 18 18.15 9.10 -27.30
C THR A 18 17.77 8.45 -25.98
N GLU A 19 16.51 8.07 -25.82
CA GLU A 19 16.07 7.27 -24.67
C GLU A 19 17.00 6.05 -24.50
N PRO A 20 17.35 5.68 -23.25
CA PRO A 20 18.16 4.49 -23.02
C PRO A 20 17.49 3.25 -23.61
N GLU A 21 18.30 2.32 -24.14
CA GLU A 21 17.80 1.18 -24.91
C GLU A 21 16.87 0.28 -24.07
N GLY A 22 17.21 0.01 -22.80
CA GLY A 22 16.39 -0.80 -21.90
C GLY A 22 15.02 -0.17 -21.61
N THR A 23 15.00 1.14 -21.37
CA THR A 23 13.76 1.90 -21.15
C THR A 23 12.86 1.83 -22.38
N ALA A 24 13.40 2.10 -23.58
CA ALA A 24 12.61 2.05 -24.81
C ALA A 24 12.04 0.64 -25.08
N GLN A 25 12.80 -0.42 -24.75
CA GLN A 25 12.33 -1.81 -24.87
C GLN A 25 11.17 -2.10 -23.92
N MET A 26 11.29 -1.73 -22.64
CA MET A 26 10.22 -1.94 -21.66
C MET A 26 8.95 -1.17 -22.03
N VAL A 27 9.07 0.11 -22.40
CA VAL A 27 7.94 0.94 -22.85
C VAL A 27 7.20 0.29 -24.02
N ALA A 28 7.94 -0.23 -25.00
CA ALA A 28 7.33 -0.91 -26.15
C ALA A 28 6.60 -2.21 -25.75
N GLU A 29 7.13 -2.95 -24.78
CA GLU A 29 6.51 -4.18 -24.29
C GLU A 29 5.21 -3.89 -23.49
N LEU A 30 5.23 -2.91 -22.60
CA LEU A 30 4.05 -2.49 -21.84
C LEU A 30 2.93 -1.99 -22.76
N GLU A 31 3.28 -1.20 -23.78
CA GLU A 31 2.33 -0.77 -24.82
C GLU A 31 1.73 -1.95 -25.59
N ALA A 32 2.54 -2.95 -25.93
CA ALA A 32 2.07 -4.15 -26.62
C ALA A 32 1.09 -4.96 -25.76
N ILE A 33 1.33 -5.09 -24.45
CA ILE A 33 0.43 -5.76 -23.50
C ILE A 33 -0.91 -5.02 -23.41
N ALA A 34 -0.88 -3.68 -23.30
CA ALA A 34 -2.08 -2.87 -23.29
C ALA A 34 -2.89 -3.03 -24.59
N ALA A 35 -2.22 -2.94 -25.74
CA ALA A 35 -2.85 -3.09 -27.05
C ALA A 35 -3.42 -4.50 -27.30
N GLU A 36 -2.77 -5.55 -26.78
CA GLU A 36 -3.31 -6.92 -26.83
C GLU A 36 -4.58 -7.05 -25.97
N THR A 37 -4.58 -6.43 -24.78
CA THR A 37 -5.73 -6.42 -23.87
C THR A 37 -6.93 -5.74 -24.53
N ASP A 38 -6.74 -4.62 -25.22
CA ASP A 38 -7.79 -3.93 -25.96
C ASP A 38 -8.42 -4.81 -27.05
N GLN A 39 -7.61 -5.63 -27.72
CA GLN A 39 -8.07 -6.56 -28.77
C GLN A 39 -8.79 -7.79 -28.21
N ASN A 40 -8.42 -8.24 -27.01
CA ASN A 40 -9.01 -9.40 -26.36
C ASN A 40 -9.26 -9.17 -24.86
N PRO A 41 -10.25 -8.32 -24.52
CA PRO A 41 -10.50 -7.93 -23.14
C PRO A 41 -11.06 -9.06 -22.26
N ARG A 42 -11.30 -10.25 -22.83
CA ARG A 42 -11.67 -11.43 -22.05
C ARG A 42 -10.48 -12.04 -21.29
N ARG A 43 -9.25 -11.75 -21.71
CA ARG A 43 -8.02 -12.23 -21.04
C ARG A 43 -7.69 -11.46 -19.76
N ASN A 44 -8.25 -10.26 -19.59
CA ASN A 44 -8.05 -9.43 -18.41
C ASN A 44 -9.41 -9.12 -17.79
N ALA A 45 -9.67 -9.62 -16.57
CA ALA A 45 -10.94 -9.40 -15.87
C ALA A 45 -11.17 -7.93 -15.45
N HIS A 46 -10.13 -7.10 -15.52
CA HIS A 46 -10.11 -5.72 -15.05
C HIS A 46 -10.10 -4.70 -16.20
N ALA A 47 -10.13 -5.15 -17.46
CA ALA A 47 -10.33 -4.29 -18.63
C ALA A 47 -11.83 -3.96 -18.83
N ASN A 48 -12.50 -3.49 -17.77
CA ASN A 48 -13.95 -3.38 -17.66
C ASN A 48 -14.59 -2.50 -18.75
N VAL A 49 -13.97 -1.38 -19.13
CA VAL A 49 -14.40 -0.51 -20.23
C VAL A 49 -14.44 -1.28 -21.55
N ALA A 50 -13.35 -1.98 -21.88
CA ALA A 50 -13.25 -2.77 -23.11
C ALA A 50 -14.20 -3.99 -23.08
N ARG A 51 -14.40 -4.60 -21.90
CA ARG A 51 -15.36 -5.71 -21.71
C ARG A 51 -16.81 -5.26 -21.87
N ALA A 52 -17.19 -4.13 -21.27
CA ALA A 52 -18.52 -3.55 -21.42
C ALA A 52 -18.80 -3.18 -22.88
N ALA A 53 -17.83 -2.57 -23.58
CA ALA A 53 -17.95 -2.28 -25.01
C ALA A 53 -18.11 -3.56 -25.85
N ALA A 54 -17.32 -4.61 -25.59
CA ALA A 54 -17.41 -5.89 -26.29
C ALA A 54 -18.74 -6.62 -26.02
N LEU A 55 -19.31 -6.48 -24.82
CA LEU A 55 -20.65 -7.00 -24.51
C LEU A 55 -21.71 -6.20 -25.25
N GLY A 56 -21.69 -4.87 -25.19
CA GLY A 56 -22.69 -4.00 -25.83
C GLY A 56 -22.79 -4.12 -27.36
N MET A 57 -21.75 -4.65 -28.03
CA MET A 57 -21.79 -4.94 -29.47
C MET A 57 -22.42 -6.30 -29.82
N GLN A 58 -22.59 -7.20 -28.85
CA GLN A 58 -23.19 -8.51 -29.07
C GLN A 58 -24.71 -8.40 -29.15
N THR A 59 -25.36 -9.29 -29.92
CA THR A 59 -26.82 -9.40 -29.89
C THR A 59 -27.23 -10.14 -28.61
N PRO A 60 -28.10 -9.55 -27.76
CA PRO A 60 -28.54 -10.20 -26.54
C PRO A 60 -29.26 -11.54 -26.83
N PRO A 61 -29.14 -12.54 -25.94
CA PRO A 61 -29.92 -13.78 -26.04
C PRO A 61 -31.43 -13.50 -26.04
N THR A 62 -32.20 -14.37 -26.72
CA THR A 62 -33.67 -14.23 -26.80
C THR A 62 -34.40 -14.97 -25.68
N ALA A 63 -33.83 -16.03 -25.12
CA ALA A 63 -34.39 -16.76 -23.99
C ALA A 63 -34.30 -15.88 -22.73
N LEU A 64 -35.40 -15.78 -21.97
CA LEU A 64 -35.51 -14.83 -20.87
C LEU A 64 -34.43 -15.01 -19.78
N PRO A 65 -34.13 -16.23 -19.28
CA PRO A 65 -33.06 -16.40 -18.29
C PRO A 65 -31.68 -15.96 -18.80
N ASP A 66 -31.35 -16.33 -20.04
CA ASP A 66 -30.07 -15.99 -20.66
C ASP A 66 -29.97 -14.49 -20.92
N ARG A 67 -31.08 -13.85 -21.31
CA ARG A 67 -31.15 -12.39 -21.50
C ARG A 67 -30.91 -11.65 -20.19
N ILE A 68 -31.55 -12.08 -19.10
CA ILE A 68 -31.35 -11.47 -17.77
C ILE A 68 -29.90 -11.60 -17.32
N GLN A 69 -29.31 -12.80 -17.44
CA GLN A 69 -27.91 -13.02 -17.07
C GLN A 69 -26.96 -12.17 -17.92
N TYR A 70 -27.20 -12.10 -19.23
CA TYR A 70 -26.42 -11.25 -20.13
C TYR A 70 -26.52 -9.76 -19.77
N SER A 71 -27.74 -9.25 -19.51
CA SER A 71 -27.95 -7.86 -19.10
C SER A 71 -27.30 -7.57 -17.74
N ALA A 72 -27.45 -8.46 -16.76
CA ALA A 72 -26.80 -8.30 -15.45
C ALA A 72 -25.26 -8.27 -15.57
N LEU A 73 -24.67 -9.10 -16.44
CA LEU A 73 -23.24 -9.07 -16.72
C LEU A 73 -22.82 -7.74 -17.37
N LEU A 74 -23.58 -7.24 -18.35
CA LEU A 74 -23.32 -5.94 -18.97
C LEU A 74 -23.40 -4.81 -17.94
N GLY A 75 -24.45 -4.76 -17.12
CA GLY A 75 -24.61 -3.76 -16.05
C GLY A 75 -23.46 -3.81 -15.04
N THR A 76 -22.99 -5.01 -14.70
CA THR A 76 -21.84 -5.20 -13.81
C THR A 76 -20.54 -4.67 -14.43
N GLU A 77 -20.27 -4.96 -15.71
CA GLU A 77 -19.06 -4.44 -16.37
C GLU A 77 -19.14 -2.93 -16.60
N LEU A 78 -20.32 -2.37 -16.88
CA LEU A 78 -20.54 -0.91 -16.95
C LEU A 78 -20.24 -0.24 -15.60
N LEU A 79 -20.77 -0.80 -14.51
CA LEU A 79 -20.52 -0.29 -13.17
C LEU A 79 -19.03 -0.35 -12.81
N ARG A 80 -18.37 -1.48 -13.10
CA ARG A 80 -16.91 -1.65 -12.91
C ARG A 80 -16.08 -0.77 -13.83
N ALA A 81 -16.60 -0.35 -14.97
CA ALA A 81 -15.99 0.63 -15.86
C ALA A 81 -16.21 2.09 -15.41
N GLY A 82 -17.01 2.30 -14.35
CA GLY A 82 -17.36 3.62 -13.83
C GLY A 82 -18.55 4.27 -14.53
N ASP A 83 -19.22 3.59 -15.47
CA ASP A 83 -20.45 4.07 -16.11
C ASP A 83 -21.69 3.69 -15.29
N SER A 84 -21.78 4.30 -14.11
CA SER A 84 -22.84 4.05 -13.13
C SER A 84 -24.23 4.42 -13.67
N GLU A 85 -24.33 5.46 -14.50
CA GLU A 85 -25.60 5.87 -15.13
C GLU A 85 -26.11 4.81 -16.11
N ALA A 86 -25.25 4.29 -16.99
CA ALA A 86 -25.65 3.22 -17.89
C ALA A 86 -25.98 1.93 -17.13
N ALA A 87 -25.23 1.62 -16.07
CA ALA A 87 -25.50 0.48 -15.20
C ALA A 87 -26.89 0.56 -14.56
N ILE A 88 -27.30 1.72 -14.04
CA ILE A 88 -28.65 1.97 -13.50
C ILE A 88 -29.72 1.56 -14.52
N GLY A 89 -29.66 2.08 -15.75
CA GLY A 89 -30.66 1.77 -16.78
C GLY A 89 -30.73 0.28 -17.12
N VAL A 90 -29.60 -0.43 -17.09
CA VAL A 90 -29.55 -1.88 -17.31
C VAL A 90 -30.18 -2.66 -16.14
N PHE A 91 -29.86 -2.28 -14.90
CA PHE A 91 -30.42 -2.97 -13.72
C PHE A 91 -31.91 -2.68 -13.51
N GLU A 92 -32.40 -1.50 -13.90
CA GLU A 92 -33.84 -1.21 -13.98
C GLU A 92 -34.56 -2.14 -14.98
N GLU A 93 -33.98 -2.37 -16.17
CA GLU A 93 -34.54 -3.33 -17.15
C GLU A 93 -34.54 -4.76 -16.58
N VAL A 94 -33.45 -5.18 -15.95
CA VAL A 94 -33.34 -6.50 -15.31
C VAL A 94 -34.43 -6.68 -14.25
N LEU A 95 -34.60 -5.70 -13.36
CA LEU A 95 -35.60 -5.75 -12.31
C LEU A 95 -37.02 -5.80 -12.89
N GLN A 96 -37.31 -4.99 -13.91
CA GLN A 96 -38.59 -5.00 -14.61
C GLN A 96 -38.90 -6.37 -15.23
N LEU A 97 -37.91 -7.02 -15.85
CA LEU A 97 -38.08 -8.35 -16.43
C LEU A 97 -38.35 -9.42 -15.35
N LEU A 98 -37.66 -9.35 -14.21
CA LEU A 98 -37.89 -10.26 -13.08
C LEU A 98 -39.30 -10.09 -12.48
N GLU A 99 -39.75 -8.84 -12.32
CA GLU A 99 -41.09 -8.51 -11.81
C GLU A 99 -42.21 -8.92 -12.76
N ALA A 100 -41.98 -8.84 -14.07
CA ALA A 100 -42.93 -9.25 -15.09
C ALA A 100 -43.10 -10.79 -15.18
N SER A 101 -42.18 -11.56 -14.58
CA SER A 101 -42.15 -13.02 -14.59
C SER A 101 -42.21 -13.62 -13.16
N PRO A 102 -43.26 -13.34 -12.38
CA PRO A 102 -43.34 -13.77 -10.98
C PRO A 102 -43.35 -15.30 -10.87
N GLY A 103 -42.48 -15.83 -10.00
CA GLY A 103 -42.37 -17.26 -9.73
C GLY A 103 -41.52 -18.07 -10.72
N GLU A 104 -40.99 -17.44 -11.77
CA GLU A 104 -40.04 -18.09 -12.71
C GLU A 104 -38.60 -18.10 -12.18
N PHE A 105 -38.26 -17.14 -11.30
CA PHE A 105 -36.92 -16.97 -10.74
C PHE A 105 -36.94 -17.05 -9.21
N ALA A 106 -35.81 -17.42 -8.62
CA ALA A 106 -35.65 -17.37 -7.17
C ALA A 106 -35.66 -15.91 -6.68
N PRO A 107 -36.21 -15.62 -5.48
CA PRO A 107 -36.25 -14.25 -4.93
C PRO A 107 -34.87 -13.56 -4.89
N SER A 108 -33.78 -14.34 -4.72
CA SER A 108 -32.41 -13.81 -4.71
C SER A 108 -32.01 -13.08 -5.99
N TRP A 109 -32.63 -13.36 -7.14
CA TRP A 109 -32.34 -12.64 -8.38
C TRP A 109 -32.86 -11.20 -8.32
N ARG A 110 -34.06 -11.01 -7.75
CA ARG A 110 -34.65 -9.68 -7.52
C ARG A 110 -33.78 -8.89 -6.54
N LEU A 111 -33.45 -9.49 -5.40
CA LEU A 111 -32.59 -8.86 -4.39
C LEU A 111 -31.22 -8.46 -4.96
N ALA A 112 -30.58 -9.34 -5.75
CA ALA A 112 -29.32 -9.02 -6.40
C ALA A 112 -29.44 -7.85 -7.40
N ALA A 113 -30.55 -7.76 -8.15
CA ALA A 113 -30.78 -6.64 -9.07
C ALA A 113 -31.00 -5.31 -8.32
N MET A 114 -31.78 -5.35 -7.23
CA MET A 114 -32.00 -4.18 -6.36
C MET A 114 -30.71 -3.71 -5.72
N ASP A 115 -29.88 -4.62 -5.23
CA ASP A 115 -28.60 -4.30 -4.61
C ASP A 115 -27.60 -3.69 -5.60
N HIS A 116 -27.53 -4.20 -6.83
CA HIS A 116 -26.72 -3.56 -7.88
C HIS A 116 -27.26 -2.18 -8.29
N LEU A 117 -28.57 -1.99 -8.29
CA LEU A 117 -29.19 -0.69 -8.57
C LEU A 117 -28.89 0.32 -7.45
N ALA A 118 -29.03 -0.08 -6.19
CA ALA A 118 -28.67 0.71 -5.01
C ALA A 118 -27.18 1.10 -5.03
N LEU A 119 -26.31 0.13 -5.30
CA LEU A 119 -24.87 0.34 -5.41
C LEU A 119 -24.53 1.29 -6.56
N SER A 120 -25.17 1.15 -7.72
CA SER A 120 -24.94 2.05 -8.86
C SER A 120 -25.30 3.50 -8.52
N HIS A 121 -26.40 3.73 -7.80
CA HIS A 121 -26.75 5.05 -7.28
C HIS A 121 -25.74 5.56 -6.24
N LEU A 122 -25.28 4.71 -5.34
CA LEU A 122 -24.27 5.08 -4.35
C LEU A 122 -22.96 5.51 -5.03
N ARG A 123 -22.54 4.80 -6.08
CA ARG A 123 -21.37 5.13 -6.91
C ARG A 123 -21.50 6.48 -7.61
N ILE A 124 -22.69 6.88 -8.06
CA ILE A 124 -22.92 8.26 -8.56
C ILE A 124 -22.58 9.29 -7.48
N GLY A 125 -23.07 9.07 -6.25
CA GLY A 125 -22.79 9.97 -5.13
C GLY A 125 -21.29 10.09 -4.85
N GLU A 126 -20.57 8.97 -4.88
CA GLU A 126 -19.12 8.95 -4.71
C GLU A 126 -18.37 9.66 -5.85
N GLN A 127 -18.71 9.35 -7.11
CA GLN A 127 -18.07 9.94 -8.29
C GLN A 127 -18.22 11.46 -8.31
N GLU A 128 -19.41 11.95 -7.97
CA GLU A 128 -19.70 13.39 -7.95
C GLU A 128 -19.05 14.11 -6.77
N ASN A 129 -19.09 13.52 -5.57
CA ASN A 129 -18.72 14.22 -4.34
C ASN A 129 -17.31 13.88 -3.82
N CYS A 130 -16.85 12.65 -3.97
CA CYS A 130 -15.52 12.24 -3.47
C CYS A 130 -14.42 12.35 -4.53
N LEU A 131 -14.73 12.27 -5.83
CA LEU A 131 -13.75 12.38 -6.92
C LEU A 131 -13.71 13.78 -7.57
N VAL A 132 -14.87 14.29 -7.99
CA VAL A 132 -14.99 15.57 -8.72
C VAL A 132 -14.99 16.75 -7.75
N ASP A 133 -15.96 16.83 -6.84
CA ASP A 133 -16.04 17.87 -5.80
C ASP A 133 -15.28 17.45 -4.53
N HIS A 134 -14.04 16.96 -4.67
CA HIS A 134 -13.26 16.40 -3.56
C HIS A 134 -12.91 17.44 -2.46
N SER A 135 -12.77 16.98 -1.21
CA SER A 135 -12.12 17.71 -0.11
C SER A 135 -11.52 16.76 0.91
N SER A 136 -10.55 17.24 1.69
CA SER A 136 -9.84 16.50 2.75
C SER A 136 -10.71 15.94 3.89
N THR A 137 -12.01 16.27 3.94
CA THR A 137 -12.97 15.74 4.94
C THR A 137 -14.05 14.84 4.35
N ARG A 138 -14.16 14.73 3.03
CA ARG A 138 -15.15 13.87 2.37
C ARG A 138 -14.65 12.44 2.38
N CYS A 139 -15.57 11.48 2.42
CA CYS A 139 -15.24 10.06 2.49
C CYS A 139 -14.39 9.64 3.72
N LEU A 140 -14.26 10.49 4.76
CA LEU A 140 -13.66 10.12 6.05
C LEU A 140 -14.73 9.64 7.03
N PHE A 141 -14.61 8.42 7.52
CA PHE A 141 -15.47 7.81 8.50
C PHE A 141 -15.03 8.13 9.95
N PRO A 142 -15.98 8.43 10.85
CA PRO A 142 -17.38 8.74 10.57
C PRO A 142 -17.51 10.06 9.80
N ILE A 143 -18.44 10.12 8.84
CA ILE A 143 -18.62 11.31 7.99
C ILE A 143 -19.25 12.42 8.82
N GLY A 144 -18.44 13.42 9.17
CA GLY A 144 -18.88 14.62 9.88
C GLY A 144 -19.59 15.63 8.98
N SER A 145 -20.06 16.73 9.57
CA SER A 145 -20.81 17.77 8.85
C SER A 145 -20.08 18.38 7.65
N ALA A 146 -18.74 18.45 7.69
CA ALA A 146 -17.91 18.94 6.59
C ALA A 146 -17.71 17.91 5.46
N GLY A 147 -18.04 16.63 5.70
CA GLY A 147 -17.97 15.55 4.70
C GLY A 147 -19.31 15.25 4.02
N VAL A 148 -20.38 15.98 4.37
CA VAL A 148 -21.72 15.82 3.77
C VAL A 148 -21.67 16.17 2.28
N HIS A 149 -22.33 15.33 1.47
CA HIS A 149 -22.40 15.47 0.03
C HIS A 149 -23.20 16.71 -0.36
N THR A 150 -22.65 17.49 -1.30
CA THR A 150 -23.29 18.68 -1.88
C THR A 150 -24.27 18.29 -3.01
N LEU A 151 -24.02 17.15 -3.65
CA LEU A 151 -24.86 16.53 -4.67
C LEU A 151 -25.48 15.25 -4.07
N PRO A 152 -26.70 15.34 -3.49
CA PRO A 152 -27.25 14.28 -2.65
C PRO A 152 -27.87 13.12 -3.44
N ARG A 153 -28.09 13.30 -4.77
CA ARG A 153 -28.90 12.42 -5.60
C ARG A 153 -28.49 10.95 -5.53
N GLY A 154 -27.19 10.66 -5.44
CA GLY A 154 -26.70 9.28 -5.36
C GLY A 154 -27.23 8.56 -4.11
N SER A 155 -27.02 9.15 -2.94
CA SER A 155 -27.48 8.57 -1.67
C SER A 155 -29.00 8.63 -1.52
N GLU A 156 -29.66 9.72 -1.96
CA GLU A 156 -31.13 9.83 -1.95
C GLU A 156 -31.80 8.71 -2.75
N MET A 157 -31.23 8.33 -3.90
CA MET A 157 -31.77 7.28 -4.75
C MET A 157 -31.39 5.87 -4.28
N ALA A 158 -30.25 5.71 -3.58
CA ALA A 158 -29.82 4.41 -3.07
C ALA A 158 -30.62 3.96 -1.82
N ILE A 159 -30.98 4.89 -0.92
CA ILE A 159 -31.62 4.60 0.36
C ILE A 159 -32.88 3.74 0.23
N PRO A 160 -33.88 4.08 -0.62
CA PRO A 160 -35.12 3.30 -0.71
C PRO A 160 -34.89 1.84 -1.11
N TRP A 161 -33.88 1.58 -1.96
CA TRP A 161 -33.53 0.22 -2.37
C TRP A 161 -32.92 -0.57 -1.22
N TYR A 162 -32.02 0.02 -0.43
CA TYR A 162 -31.47 -0.65 0.75
C TYR A 162 -32.52 -0.89 1.83
N GLU A 163 -33.45 0.05 2.03
CA GLU A 163 -34.60 -0.16 2.94
C GLU A 163 -35.49 -1.33 2.47
N GLU A 164 -35.79 -1.43 1.17
CA GLU A 164 -36.58 -2.54 0.62
C GLU A 164 -35.85 -3.88 0.75
N ILE A 165 -34.54 -3.92 0.48
CA ILE A 165 -33.70 -5.11 0.71
C ILE A 165 -33.77 -5.54 2.18
N LEU A 166 -33.68 -4.61 3.13
CA LEU A 166 -33.69 -4.91 4.56
C LEU A 166 -35.08 -5.26 5.12
N GLU A 167 -36.17 -4.87 4.45
CA GLU A 167 -37.51 -5.40 4.77
C GLU A 167 -37.67 -6.86 4.32
N GLU A 168 -37.10 -7.22 3.15
CA GLU A 168 -37.14 -8.59 2.63
C GLU A 168 -36.14 -9.53 3.34
N ASP A 169 -34.92 -9.05 3.59
CA ASP A 169 -33.86 -9.73 4.34
C ASP A 169 -33.24 -8.82 5.42
N PRO A 170 -33.83 -8.76 6.63
CA PRO A 170 -33.32 -7.94 7.73
C PRO A 170 -31.93 -8.35 8.26
N LYS A 171 -31.34 -9.43 7.74
CA LYS A 171 -30.01 -9.92 8.14
C LYS A 171 -28.92 -9.56 7.13
N ASP A 172 -29.24 -8.87 6.04
CA ASP A 172 -28.24 -8.40 5.09
C ASP A 172 -27.41 -7.27 5.71
N LEU A 173 -26.27 -7.63 6.30
CA LEU A 173 -25.38 -6.68 6.94
C LEU A 173 -24.64 -5.78 5.94
N ASN A 174 -24.50 -6.18 4.67
CA ASN A 174 -23.93 -5.31 3.64
C ASN A 174 -24.89 -4.16 3.34
N ALA A 175 -26.16 -4.46 3.09
CA ALA A 175 -27.19 -3.45 2.89
C ALA A 175 -27.34 -2.54 4.12
N LEU A 176 -27.28 -3.11 5.33
CA LEU A 176 -27.32 -2.36 6.58
C LEU A 176 -26.13 -1.37 6.67
N TRP A 177 -24.91 -1.81 6.38
CA TRP A 177 -23.73 -0.95 6.37
C TRP A 177 -23.87 0.20 5.37
N LEU A 178 -24.19 -0.11 4.11
CA LEU A 178 -24.28 0.87 3.03
C LEU A 178 -25.44 1.85 3.22
N LEU A 179 -26.56 1.42 3.80
CA LEU A 179 -27.64 2.30 4.23
C LEU A 179 -27.15 3.35 5.23
N ASN A 180 -26.41 2.93 6.26
CA ASN A 180 -25.89 3.85 7.28
C ASN A 180 -24.90 4.85 6.66
N LEU A 181 -24.00 4.41 5.79
CA LEU A 181 -23.11 5.31 5.05
C LEU A 181 -23.89 6.31 4.19
N ALA A 182 -24.91 5.87 3.45
CA ALA A 182 -25.76 6.74 2.64
C ALA A 182 -26.50 7.79 3.47
N HIS A 183 -26.90 7.47 4.71
CA HIS A 183 -27.46 8.48 5.61
C HIS A 183 -26.42 9.45 6.18
N MET A 184 -25.19 8.99 6.42
CA MET A 184 -24.08 9.84 6.88
C MET A 184 -23.65 10.83 5.80
N THR A 185 -23.57 10.41 4.52
CA THR A 185 -23.27 11.30 3.40
C THR A 185 -24.31 12.41 3.24
N LEU A 186 -25.56 12.18 3.66
CA LEU A 186 -26.63 13.18 3.68
C LEU A 186 -26.69 14.00 4.99
N GLY A 187 -25.86 13.69 5.99
CA GLY A 187 -25.92 14.33 7.31
C GLY A 187 -27.19 14.03 8.09
N THR A 188 -27.87 12.92 7.77
CA THR A 188 -29.14 12.51 8.39
C THR A 188 -29.00 11.35 9.37
N HIS A 189 -27.81 10.74 9.44
CA HIS A 189 -27.45 9.77 10.48
C HIS A 189 -27.25 10.47 11.83
N PRO A 190 -27.70 9.90 12.96
CA PRO A 190 -28.44 8.63 13.07
C PRO A 190 -29.96 8.79 12.90
N ASP A 191 -30.48 10.01 12.92
CA ASP A 191 -31.89 10.29 13.19
C ASP A 191 -32.86 9.75 12.15
N SER A 192 -32.47 9.75 10.86
CA SER A 192 -33.31 9.27 9.76
C SER A 192 -33.16 7.77 9.47
N VAL A 193 -32.27 7.06 10.15
CA VAL A 193 -32.13 5.60 10.00
C VAL A 193 -33.14 4.90 10.93
N ASP A 194 -33.93 3.96 10.40
CA ASP A 194 -34.79 3.09 11.22
C ASP A 194 -33.96 2.44 12.33
N ALA A 195 -34.46 2.49 13.57
CA ALA A 195 -33.75 1.98 14.73
C ALA A 195 -33.40 0.48 14.63
N ARG A 196 -34.12 -0.30 13.79
CA ARG A 196 -33.83 -1.71 13.51
C ARG A 196 -32.50 -1.93 12.79
N TRP A 197 -32.06 -0.95 12.00
CA TRP A 197 -30.91 -1.08 11.09
C TRP A 197 -29.81 -0.05 11.36
N ARG A 198 -29.88 0.66 12.48
CA ARG A 198 -28.95 1.74 12.83
C ARG A 198 -27.65 1.21 13.43
N ILE A 199 -26.52 1.65 12.88
CA ILE A 199 -25.17 1.41 13.45
C ILE A 199 -24.82 2.52 14.47
N PRO A 200 -24.42 2.18 15.70
CA PRO A 200 -24.05 3.14 16.74
C PRO A 200 -22.61 3.63 16.57
N VAL A 201 -22.38 4.52 15.59
CA VAL A 201 -21.04 5.08 15.29
C VAL A 201 -20.51 6.02 16.37
N ASP A 202 -21.35 6.48 17.29
CA ASP A 202 -20.93 7.25 18.47
C ASP A 202 -20.00 6.46 19.41
N ARG A 203 -20.00 5.13 19.32
CA ARG A 203 -19.07 4.25 20.05
C ARG A 203 -17.64 4.26 19.51
N LEU A 204 -17.37 4.95 18.40
CA LEU A 204 -16.04 5.03 17.78
C LEU A 204 -15.05 5.94 18.50
N GLN A 205 -15.53 6.77 19.44
CA GLN A 205 -14.71 7.79 20.12
C GLN A 205 -14.17 7.29 21.48
N ASP A 206 -13.82 6.01 21.57
CA ASP A 206 -13.29 5.43 22.81
C ASP A 206 -11.92 6.06 23.17
N GLY A 207 -11.96 7.14 23.95
CA GLY A 207 -10.94 7.58 24.89
C GLY A 207 -9.56 7.99 24.37
N ALA A 208 -9.27 7.86 23.08
CA ALA A 208 -7.97 8.16 22.49
C ALA A 208 -7.70 9.67 22.39
N SER A 209 -6.63 10.14 23.01
CA SER A 209 -6.15 11.52 22.87
C SER A 209 -5.04 11.58 21.84
N ILE A 210 -5.39 11.64 20.56
CA ILE A 210 -4.47 12.02 19.48
C ILE A 210 -4.96 13.30 18.83
N SER A 211 -4.03 14.15 18.41
CA SER A 211 -4.34 15.31 17.58
C SER A 211 -4.78 14.84 16.20
N ARG A 212 -5.67 15.61 15.56
CA ARG A 212 -6.17 15.27 14.23
C ARG A 212 -5.13 15.58 13.16
N PHE A 213 -4.91 14.63 12.28
CA PHE A 213 -4.09 14.75 11.07
C PHE A 213 -4.93 15.32 9.93
N VAL A 214 -4.29 16.10 9.06
CA VAL A 214 -4.98 16.80 7.98
C VAL A 214 -4.47 16.27 6.65
N ASP A 215 -5.38 15.86 5.77
CA ASP A 215 -4.99 15.56 4.40
C ASP A 215 -4.60 16.85 3.66
N VAL A 216 -3.30 16.97 3.36
CA VAL A 216 -2.68 18.08 2.62
C VAL A 216 -2.26 17.71 1.21
N ALA A 217 -2.50 16.47 0.75
CA ALA A 217 -2.13 16.05 -0.60
C ALA A 217 -2.71 16.98 -1.71
N PRO A 218 -3.95 17.49 -1.61
CA PRO A 218 -4.47 18.45 -2.59
C PRO A 218 -3.73 19.79 -2.58
N LEU A 219 -3.24 20.24 -1.43
CA LEU A 219 -2.48 21.49 -1.31
C LEU A 219 -1.12 21.37 -1.99
N LEU A 220 -0.48 20.20 -1.85
CA LEU A 220 0.85 19.93 -2.39
C LEU A 220 0.85 19.42 -3.84
N GLY A 221 -0.32 19.10 -4.40
CA GLY A 221 -0.45 18.58 -5.77
C GLY A 221 -0.09 17.10 -5.93
N VAL A 222 -0.02 16.35 -4.82
CA VAL A 222 0.34 14.91 -4.81
C VAL A 222 -0.89 13.99 -4.70
N ASN A 223 -2.11 14.53 -4.67
CA ASN A 223 -3.37 13.78 -4.61
C ASN A 223 -3.81 13.17 -5.96
N VAL A 224 -2.89 12.46 -6.60
CA VAL A 224 -3.12 11.81 -7.89
C VAL A 224 -4.31 10.87 -7.79
N MET A 225 -5.16 10.90 -8.82
CA MET A 225 -6.28 10.00 -8.95
C MET A 225 -5.86 8.78 -9.77
N GLY A 226 -6.06 7.59 -9.21
CA GLY A 226 -5.66 6.33 -9.83
C GLY A 226 -6.40 5.14 -9.25
N LEU A 227 -5.94 3.96 -9.65
CA LEU A 227 -6.35 2.67 -9.13
C LEU A 227 -5.38 2.23 -8.03
N SER A 228 -5.53 1.00 -7.53
CA SER A 228 -4.58 0.39 -6.61
C SER A 228 -3.14 0.51 -7.12
N GLY A 229 -2.20 0.80 -6.23
CA GLY A 229 -0.79 0.98 -6.58
C GLY A 229 0.11 1.07 -5.34
N GLY A 230 1.39 1.32 -5.57
CA GLY A 230 2.40 1.42 -4.52
C GLY A 230 3.04 2.80 -4.40
N VAL A 231 3.77 2.99 -3.31
CA VAL A 231 4.52 4.23 -3.01
C VAL A 231 5.94 3.91 -2.55
N VAL A 232 6.89 4.72 -3.00
CA VAL A 232 8.22 4.88 -2.39
C VAL A 232 8.32 6.31 -1.90
N LEU A 233 8.58 6.48 -0.60
CA LEU A 233 8.95 7.74 0.03
C LEU A 233 10.43 7.66 0.41
N GLU A 234 11.29 8.36 -0.31
CA GLU A 234 12.75 8.29 -0.13
C GLU A 234 13.44 9.49 -0.79
N ASP A 235 14.64 9.85 -0.36
CA ASP A 235 15.52 10.84 -1.01
C ASP A 235 16.10 10.29 -2.33
N LEU A 236 15.27 10.30 -3.37
CA LEU A 236 15.62 9.79 -4.70
C LEU A 236 16.48 10.79 -5.50
N SER A 237 16.38 12.07 -5.17
CA SER A 237 17.15 13.15 -5.79
C SER A 237 18.52 13.41 -5.17
N GLY A 238 18.81 12.83 -3.99
CA GLY A 238 20.07 12.98 -3.25
C GLY A 238 20.23 14.37 -2.64
N ASP A 239 19.15 15.12 -2.46
CA ASP A 239 19.16 16.51 -2.00
C ASP A 239 18.86 16.65 -0.48
N GLY A 240 18.59 15.53 0.17
CA GLY A 240 18.28 15.39 1.59
C GLY A 240 16.79 15.44 1.92
N TRP A 241 15.91 15.65 0.95
CA TRP A 241 14.46 15.69 1.14
C TRP A 241 13.78 14.42 0.63
N LEU A 242 12.74 13.99 1.34
CA LEU A 242 11.98 12.82 0.93
C LEU A 242 11.10 13.14 -0.30
N ASP A 243 11.34 12.42 -1.38
CA ASP A 243 10.59 12.45 -2.63
C ASP A 243 9.50 11.36 -2.66
N LEU A 244 8.53 11.50 -3.56
CA LEU A 244 7.46 10.52 -3.75
C LEU A 244 7.51 9.92 -5.15
N MET A 245 7.66 8.59 -5.24
CA MET A 245 7.33 7.83 -6.46
C MET A 245 6.07 7.00 -6.21
N ILE A 246 5.10 7.08 -7.11
CA ILE A 246 3.83 6.36 -7.01
C ILE A 246 3.50 5.62 -8.30
N SER A 247 2.83 4.48 -8.15
CA SER A 247 2.28 3.71 -9.28
C SER A 247 0.76 3.62 -9.22
N SER A 248 0.16 3.18 -10.32
CA SER A 248 -1.24 2.76 -10.40
C SER A 248 -1.29 1.57 -11.34
N TRP A 249 -2.02 0.53 -11.00
CA TRP A 249 -1.87 -0.76 -11.68
C TRP A 249 -2.52 -0.82 -13.08
N GLY A 250 -3.32 0.18 -13.45
CA GLY A 250 -3.92 0.27 -14.78
C GLY A 250 -2.84 0.21 -15.87
N LEU A 251 -3.11 -0.55 -16.95
CA LEU A 251 -2.06 -0.89 -17.94
C LEU A 251 -1.42 0.33 -18.62
N ARG A 252 -2.13 1.46 -18.65
CA ARG A 252 -1.69 2.72 -19.26
C ARG A 252 -1.54 3.84 -18.22
N ASP A 253 -1.68 3.53 -16.94
CA ASP A 253 -1.51 4.52 -15.89
C ASP A 253 -0.03 4.79 -15.70
N GLN A 254 0.36 6.05 -15.82
CA GLN A 254 1.75 6.48 -15.74
C GLN A 254 2.26 6.39 -14.30
N ILE A 255 3.41 5.75 -14.08
CA ILE A 255 4.18 5.90 -12.83
C ILE A 255 4.58 7.36 -12.71
N ARG A 256 4.42 7.95 -11.52
CA ARG A 256 4.71 9.37 -11.30
C ARG A 256 5.76 9.58 -10.25
N TYR A 257 6.58 10.61 -10.47
CA TYR A 257 7.63 11.04 -9.56
C TYR A 257 7.43 12.50 -9.19
N PHE A 258 7.43 12.78 -7.89
CA PHE A 258 7.27 14.09 -7.29
C PHE A 258 8.50 14.37 -6.42
N GLU A 259 9.32 15.32 -6.85
CA GLU A 259 10.50 15.75 -6.11
C GLU A 259 10.09 16.80 -5.07
N ASN A 260 10.51 16.62 -3.82
CA ASN A 260 10.32 17.59 -2.75
C ASN A 260 11.36 18.69 -2.89
N ASN A 261 10.92 19.91 -3.15
CA ASN A 261 11.82 21.01 -3.48
C ASN A 261 12.49 21.66 -2.24
N GLY A 262 12.29 21.09 -1.05
CA GLY A 262 12.82 21.59 0.22
C GLY A 262 12.26 22.94 0.67
N ASN A 263 11.15 23.39 0.08
CA ASN A 263 10.43 24.61 0.47
C ASN A 263 9.03 24.33 1.03
N GLY A 264 8.69 23.05 1.21
CA GLY A 264 7.39 22.59 1.69
C GLY A 264 6.41 22.27 0.56
N ASN A 265 6.86 22.13 -0.69
CA ASN A 265 6.04 21.75 -1.84
C ASN A 265 6.72 20.65 -2.68
N PHE A 266 5.95 20.04 -3.58
CA PHE A 266 6.44 19.04 -4.52
C PHE A 266 6.38 19.55 -5.96
N GLU A 267 7.31 19.09 -6.81
CA GLU A 267 7.27 19.28 -8.26
C GLU A 267 7.14 17.92 -8.96
N GLU A 268 6.14 17.75 -9.84
CA GLU A 268 6.03 16.55 -10.66
C GLU A 268 7.13 16.52 -11.73
N ARG A 269 8.05 15.56 -11.62
CA ARG A 269 9.22 15.43 -12.51
C ARG A 269 9.23 14.14 -13.34
N THR A 270 8.12 13.40 -13.40
CA THR A 270 7.94 12.15 -14.15
C THR A 270 8.67 12.11 -15.51
N ASN A 271 8.47 13.11 -16.37
CA ASN A 271 9.11 13.15 -17.70
C ASN A 271 10.61 13.50 -17.63
N ALA A 272 11.01 14.42 -16.75
CA ALA A 272 12.41 14.79 -16.58
C ALA A 272 13.24 13.63 -15.97
N ALA A 273 12.58 12.82 -15.14
CA ALA A 273 13.13 11.62 -14.51
C ALA A 273 13.28 10.43 -15.46
N GLY A 274 12.79 10.52 -16.71
CA GLY A 274 12.92 9.42 -17.69
C GLY A 274 11.88 8.31 -17.55
N LEU A 275 10.79 8.53 -16.81
CA LEU A 275 9.78 7.50 -16.51
C LEU A 275 8.63 7.42 -17.52
N THR A 276 8.58 8.35 -18.49
CA THR A 276 7.49 8.43 -19.47
C THR A 276 7.30 7.12 -20.23
N GLY A 277 6.08 6.58 -20.23
CA GLY A 277 5.73 5.33 -20.90
C GLY A 277 5.95 4.07 -20.05
N LEU A 278 6.64 4.16 -18.92
CA LEU A 278 6.68 3.10 -17.91
C LEU A 278 5.38 3.17 -17.10
N THR A 279 4.40 2.36 -17.51
CA THR A 279 3.05 2.37 -16.97
C THR A 279 2.76 1.19 -16.05
N GLY A 280 1.61 1.21 -15.39
CA GLY A 280 1.18 0.16 -14.47
C GLY A 280 1.99 0.16 -13.18
N GLY A 281 1.97 -0.98 -12.50
CA GLY A 281 2.64 -1.18 -11.22
C GLY A 281 1.61 -1.28 -10.10
N LEU A 282 1.45 -2.48 -9.55
CA LEU A 282 0.59 -2.68 -8.38
C LEU A 282 1.32 -2.31 -7.07
N ASN A 283 2.63 -2.49 -7.05
CA ASN A 283 3.47 -2.24 -5.87
C ASN A 283 4.85 -1.73 -6.31
N LEU A 284 5.50 -0.97 -5.44
CA LEU A 284 6.85 -0.41 -5.58
C LEU A 284 7.67 -0.77 -4.34
N VAL A 285 8.89 -1.26 -4.54
CA VAL A 285 9.89 -1.44 -3.48
C VAL A 285 11.21 -0.82 -3.91
N HIS A 286 11.98 -0.26 -2.98
CA HIS A 286 13.26 0.37 -3.30
C HIS A 286 14.43 -0.24 -2.53
N ALA A 287 15.63 -0.08 -3.09
CA ALA A 287 16.92 -0.41 -2.50
C ALA A 287 18.04 0.15 -3.38
N ASP A 288 19.23 0.37 -2.83
CA ASP A 288 20.47 0.57 -3.58
C ASP A 288 21.03 -0.80 -3.97
N TYR A 289 20.67 -1.31 -5.15
CA TYR A 289 20.97 -2.71 -5.52
C TYR A 289 22.40 -2.90 -6.05
N ASP A 290 23.04 -1.84 -6.54
CA ASP A 290 24.40 -1.88 -7.08
C ASP A 290 25.46 -1.21 -6.19
N ASN A 291 25.06 -0.85 -4.96
CA ASN A 291 25.90 -0.32 -3.88
C ASN A 291 26.57 1.02 -4.22
N ASP A 292 25.97 1.81 -5.12
CA ASP A 292 26.51 3.08 -5.60
C ASP A 292 26.17 4.28 -4.73
N GLY A 293 25.23 4.11 -3.79
CA GLY A 293 24.75 5.13 -2.86
C GLY A 293 23.39 5.73 -3.22
N ASP A 294 22.83 5.38 -4.37
CA ASP A 294 21.60 5.95 -4.88
C ASP A 294 20.45 4.92 -4.79
N GLN A 295 19.26 5.35 -4.38
CA GLN A 295 18.14 4.42 -4.18
C GLN A 295 17.45 4.11 -5.52
N ASP A 296 17.39 2.83 -5.87
CA ASP A 296 16.74 2.28 -7.06
C ASP A 296 15.33 1.78 -6.76
N VAL A 297 14.50 1.61 -7.79
CA VAL A 297 13.09 1.21 -7.62
C VAL A 297 12.75 -0.03 -8.44
N PHE A 298 12.13 -1.01 -7.79
CA PHE A 298 11.54 -2.18 -8.43
C PHE A 298 10.01 -2.06 -8.52
N VAL A 299 9.48 -2.18 -9.73
CA VAL A 299 8.05 -2.06 -10.04
C VAL A 299 7.44 -3.43 -10.28
N LEU A 300 6.44 -3.78 -9.49
CA LEU A 300 5.79 -5.09 -9.49
C LEU A 300 4.48 -5.06 -10.29
N ARG A 301 4.26 -6.00 -11.21
CA ARG A 301 3.10 -6.00 -12.12
C ARG A 301 2.43 -7.37 -12.24
N GLY A 302 1.17 -7.34 -12.69
CA GLY A 302 0.46 -8.50 -13.21
C GLY A 302 -0.31 -9.33 -12.19
N ALA A 303 -0.26 -9.01 -10.89
CA ALA A 303 -1.06 -9.67 -9.85
C ALA A 303 -2.54 -9.87 -10.27
N TRP A 304 -3.13 -10.95 -9.76
CA TRP A 304 -4.47 -11.46 -10.08
C TRP A 304 -4.70 -11.89 -11.54
N LEU A 305 -3.78 -11.63 -12.46
CA LEU A 305 -3.88 -12.08 -13.84
C LEU A 305 -3.39 -13.51 -13.99
N SER A 306 -3.87 -14.19 -15.03
CA SER A 306 -3.38 -15.53 -15.38
C SER A 306 -2.07 -15.51 -16.17
N GLU A 307 -1.74 -14.37 -16.77
CA GLU A 307 -0.52 -14.18 -17.55
C GLU A 307 0.24 -13.02 -16.91
N GLY A 308 1.52 -13.25 -16.61
CA GLY A 308 2.36 -12.24 -16.00
C GLY A 308 2.71 -11.09 -16.93
N HIS A 309 2.91 -9.92 -16.33
CA HIS A 309 3.49 -8.74 -16.98
C HIS A 309 4.93 -8.60 -16.50
N PRO A 310 5.84 -8.01 -17.31
CA PRO A 310 7.20 -7.78 -16.86
C PRO A 310 7.23 -6.77 -15.70
N ASN A 311 8.00 -7.10 -14.67
CA ASN A 311 8.43 -6.16 -13.64
C ASN A 311 9.47 -5.20 -14.23
N SER A 312 9.74 -4.07 -13.56
CA SER A 312 10.81 -3.14 -13.95
C SER A 312 11.81 -2.95 -12.81
N LEU A 313 13.10 -3.09 -13.06
CA LEU A 313 14.16 -2.55 -12.19
C LEU A 313 14.62 -1.21 -12.76
N LEU A 314 14.42 -0.15 -12.01
CA LEU A 314 14.71 1.23 -12.38
C LEU A 314 15.96 1.70 -11.64
N ARG A 315 17.10 1.74 -12.34
CA ARG A 315 18.35 2.25 -11.77
C ARG A 315 18.31 3.77 -11.70
N ASN A 316 18.54 4.33 -10.52
CA ASN A 316 18.69 5.76 -10.28
C ASN A 316 20.14 6.20 -10.52
N ASN A 317 20.38 7.49 -10.69
CA ASN A 317 21.72 8.06 -10.86
C ASN A 317 22.06 9.12 -9.80
N GLY A 318 21.31 9.10 -8.69
CA GLY A 318 21.48 10.01 -7.55
C GLY A 318 20.97 11.42 -7.79
N GLN A 319 20.18 11.64 -8.85
CA GLN A 319 19.63 12.94 -9.22
C GLN A 319 18.15 12.84 -9.62
N GLY A 320 17.45 11.82 -9.12
CA GLY A 320 16.04 11.58 -9.43
C GLY A 320 15.81 11.25 -10.91
N LYS A 321 16.77 10.60 -11.57
CA LYS A 321 16.67 10.19 -12.97
C LYS A 321 16.91 8.69 -13.10
N PHE A 322 15.97 8.04 -13.76
CA PHE A 322 15.87 6.59 -13.81
C PHE A 322 16.09 6.04 -15.22
N GLU A 323 16.62 4.83 -15.27
CA GLU A 323 16.72 3.98 -16.46
C GLU A 323 16.19 2.58 -16.12
N ASP A 324 15.34 2.02 -17.00
CA ASP A 324 14.96 0.61 -16.87
C ASP A 324 16.12 -0.31 -17.30
N VAL A 325 16.63 -1.09 -16.34
CA VAL A 325 17.76 -2.02 -16.48
C VAL A 325 17.33 -3.48 -16.36
N THR A 326 16.02 -3.78 -16.45
CA THR A 326 15.43 -5.09 -16.15
C THR A 326 16.07 -6.24 -16.93
N ILE A 327 16.28 -6.04 -18.23
CA ILE A 327 16.84 -7.07 -19.12
C ILE A 327 18.35 -7.19 -18.90
N GLU A 328 19.07 -6.07 -18.76
CA GLU A 328 20.54 -6.09 -18.63
C GLU A 328 21.02 -6.62 -17.28
N SER A 329 20.26 -6.36 -16.21
CA SER A 329 20.51 -6.88 -14.86
C SER A 329 20.15 -8.37 -14.73
N GLY A 330 19.34 -8.91 -15.65
CA GLY A 330 18.96 -10.33 -15.65
C GLY A 330 17.73 -10.67 -14.80
N VAL A 331 17.00 -9.67 -14.28
CA VAL A 331 15.79 -9.87 -13.46
C VAL A 331 14.49 -9.97 -14.27
N TYR A 332 14.58 -9.95 -15.61
CA TYR A 332 13.41 -10.07 -16.48
C TYR A 332 12.67 -11.41 -16.29
N SER A 333 11.45 -11.33 -15.78
CA SER A 333 10.51 -12.46 -15.69
C SER A 333 9.09 -12.01 -16.00
N ARG A 334 8.19 -12.96 -16.30
CA ARG A 334 6.78 -12.71 -16.61
C ARG A 334 5.87 -13.58 -15.76
N HIS A 335 5.74 -13.21 -14.51
CA HIS A 335 4.83 -13.84 -13.54
C HIS A 335 3.79 -12.82 -13.05
N PRO A 336 2.60 -13.26 -12.59
CA PRO A 336 1.70 -12.42 -11.82
C PRO A 336 2.36 -12.11 -10.47
N THR A 337 2.86 -10.89 -10.33
CA THR A 337 3.67 -10.49 -9.19
C THR A 337 2.98 -9.39 -8.39
N GLN A 338 2.97 -9.54 -7.06
CA GLN A 338 2.39 -8.56 -6.13
C GLN A 338 3.42 -8.01 -5.13
N THR A 339 4.41 -8.81 -4.75
CA THR A 339 5.31 -8.51 -3.63
C THR A 339 6.74 -8.92 -3.98
N ALA A 340 7.69 -8.15 -3.47
CA ALA A 340 9.10 -8.49 -3.43
C ALA A 340 9.74 -7.84 -2.22
N ALA A 341 10.91 -8.32 -1.81
CA ALA A 341 11.69 -7.74 -0.73
C ALA A 341 13.19 -7.93 -0.97
N TRP A 342 13.94 -6.90 -0.58
CA TRP A 342 15.40 -6.86 -0.67
C TRP A 342 16.03 -7.32 0.64
N SER A 343 17.09 -8.12 0.56
CA SER A 343 17.91 -8.50 1.72
C SER A 343 19.27 -9.01 1.26
N ASP A 344 20.30 -8.77 2.06
CA ASP A 344 21.61 -9.42 1.96
C ASP A 344 21.53 -10.76 2.71
N PHE A 345 20.89 -11.77 2.11
CA PHE A 345 20.52 -13.01 2.82
C PHE A 345 21.73 -13.93 3.04
N ASP A 346 22.77 -13.82 2.21
CA ASP A 346 24.00 -14.61 2.31
C ASP A 346 25.18 -13.84 2.92
N ARG A 347 24.96 -12.56 3.30
CA ARG A 347 25.90 -11.69 4.03
C ARG A 347 27.16 -11.39 3.24
N ASP A 348 27.05 -11.33 1.92
CA ASP A 348 28.17 -10.99 1.04
C ASP A 348 28.35 -9.47 0.85
N GLY A 349 27.37 -8.68 1.31
CA GLY A 349 27.38 -7.22 1.26
C GLY A 349 26.60 -6.64 0.08
N ASP A 350 26.06 -7.47 -0.81
CA ASP A 350 25.20 -7.07 -1.92
C ASP A 350 23.73 -7.43 -1.60
N LEU A 351 22.78 -6.61 -2.07
CA LEU A 351 21.37 -6.88 -1.83
C LEU A 351 20.81 -7.83 -2.88
N ASP A 352 20.13 -8.88 -2.41
CA ASP A 352 19.41 -9.84 -3.23
C ASP A 352 17.91 -9.52 -3.28
N LEU A 353 17.25 -10.02 -4.32
CA LEU A 353 15.82 -9.77 -4.56
C LEU A 353 15.02 -11.06 -4.50
N TYR A 354 14.09 -11.16 -3.55
CA TYR A 354 13.10 -12.24 -3.52
C TYR A 354 11.74 -11.76 -4.01
N ILE A 355 11.16 -12.47 -4.98
CA ILE A 355 9.90 -12.12 -5.62
C ILE A 355 8.81 -13.15 -5.28
N GLY A 356 7.70 -12.66 -4.72
CA GLY A 356 6.49 -13.42 -4.47
C GLY A 356 5.56 -13.43 -5.68
N ASN A 357 5.47 -14.57 -6.35
CA ASN A 357 4.61 -14.80 -7.51
C ASN A 357 3.34 -15.58 -7.14
N GLU A 358 2.27 -15.38 -7.91
CA GLU A 358 0.97 -15.96 -7.63
C GLU A 358 0.72 -17.24 -8.43
N SER A 359 0.84 -18.38 -7.77
CA SER A 359 0.39 -19.67 -8.31
C SER A 359 -1.01 -20.02 -7.81
N ASN A 360 -1.97 -20.12 -8.70
CA ASN A 360 -3.31 -20.61 -8.37
C ASN A 360 -3.92 -21.40 -9.55
N PRO A 361 -4.98 -22.21 -9.34
CA PRO A 361 -5.57 -23.04 -10.40
C PRO A 361 -6.02 -22.27 -11.65
N GLN A 362 -6.33 -20.98 -11.52
CA GLN A 362 -6.79 -20.10 -12.59
C GLN A 362 -5.62 -19.44 -13.35
N ALA A 363 -4.54 -19.10 -12.65
CA ALA A 363 -3.38 -18.42 -13.21
C ALA A 363 -2.30 -19.39 -13.73
N GLY A 364 -2.23 -20.60 -13.20
CA GLY A 364 -1.22 -21.58 -13.57
C GLY A 364 -0.07 -21.62 -12.56
N ARG A 365 1.13 -21.98 -13.03
CA ARG A 365 2.28 -22.26 -12.16
C ARG A 365 3.34 -21.16 -12.29
N HIS A 366 3.44 -20.34 -11.26
CA HIS A 366 4.38 -19.23 -11.15
C HIS A 366 5.15 -19.38 -9.83
N PRO A 367 6.28 -20.11 -9.83
CA PRO A 367 7.07 -20.24 -8.62
C PRO A 367 7.60 -18.87 -8.18
N THR A 368 7.82 -18.68 -6.89
CA THR A 368 8.60 -17.56 -6.37
C THR A 368 10.04 -17.61 -6.91
N GLU A 369 10.69 -16.45 -6.96
CA GLU A 369 12.02 -16.26 -7.55
C GLU A 369 12.98 -15.64 -6.52
N LEU A 370 14.25 -16.05 -6.53
CA LEU A 370 15.33 -15.49 -5.71
C LEU A 370 16.44 -15.10 -6.66
N PHE A 371 16.61 -13.81 -6.88
CA PHE A 371 17.66 -13.24 -7.72
C PHE A 371 18.85 -12.91 -6.84
N VAL A 372 19.92 -13.70 -6.96
CA VAL A 372 21.17 -13.52 -6.21
C VAL A 372 22.06 -12.54 -6.93
N ASN A 373 22.43 -11.46 -6.26
CA ASN A 373 23.29 -10.40 -6.80
C ASN A 373 24.70 -10.94 -7.03
N GLN A 374 25.35 -10.49 -8.11
CA GLN A 374 26.71 -10.94 -8.48
C GLN A 374 27.77 -9.88 -8.17
N GLY A 375 27.41 -8.80 -7.47
CA GLY A 375 28.30 -7.68 -7.10
C GLY A 375 28.75 -6.83 -8.28
N ASN A 376 28.03 -6.89 -9.40
CA ASN A 376 28.35 -6.16 -10.63
C ASN A 376 27.10 -5.57 -11.32
N GLY A 377 26.00 -5.44 -10.56
CA GLY A 377 24.72 -4.97 -11.05
C GLY A 377 23.91 -6.00 -11.85
N THR A 378 24.29 -7.28 -11.82
CA THR A 378 23.55 -8.38 -12.45
C THR A 378 23.15 -9.44 -11.44
N PHE A 379 22.11 -10.20 -11.77
CA PHE A 379 21.50 -11.21 -10.91
C PHE A 379 21.44 -12.58 -11.56
N VAL A 380 21.40 -13.62 -10.72
CA VAL A 380 21.12 -15.01 -11.13
C VAL A 380 19.91 -15.54 -10.36
N GLU A 381 18.85 -15.92 -11.08
CA GLU A 381 17.70 -16.63 -10.48
C GLU A 381 18.14 -17.99 -9.94
N SER A 382 17.97 -18.19 -8.64
CA SER A 382 18.52 -19.31 -7.87
C SER A 382 17.52 -19.92 -6.88
N ALA A 383 16.22 -19.61 -6.96
CA ALA A 383 15.24 -20.04 -5.95
C ALA A 383 15.21 -21.57 -5.77
N ARG A 384 15.40 -22.34 -6.85
CA ARG A 384 15.45 -23.81 -6.77
C ARG A 384 16.67 -24.33 -6.05
N GLU A 385 17.81 -23.66 -6.18
CA GLU A 385 19.06 -24.04 -5.53
C GLU A 385 18.95 -23.88 -4.01
N TYR A 386 18.36 -22.77 -3.57
CA TYR A 386 18.15 -22.45 -2.16
C TYR A 386 16.89 -23.10 -1.54
N GLY A 387 16.08 -23.79 -2.35
CA GLY A 387 14.87 -24.49 -1.88
C GLY A 387 13.66 -23.58 -1.67
N VAL A 388 13.68 -22.37 -2.23
CA VAL A 388 12.68 -21.33 -2.05
C VAL A 388 11.90 -21.01 -3.33
N ALA A 389 11.90 -21.90 -4.33
CA ALA A 389 11.03 -21.86 -5.50
C ALA A 389 9.63 -22.40 -5.15
N LEU A 390 8.89 -21.65 -4.35
CA LEU A 390 7.63 -22.03 -3.74
C LEU A 390 6.48 -21.93 -4.73
N MET A 391 5.52 -22.83 -4.59
CA MET A 391 4.25 -22.80 -5.31
C MET A 391 3.16 -22.40 -4.33
N GLY A 392 2.52 -21.26 -4.52
CA GLY A 392 1.38 -20.81 -3.72
C GLY A 392 0.86 -19.47 -4.20
N TYR A 393 -0.29 -19.04 -3.67
CA TYR A 393 -0.85 -17.73 -3.95
C TYR A 393 -0.21 -16.70 -3.01
N VAL A 394 1.05 -16.32 -3.29
CA VAL A 394 1.86 -15.46 -2.41
C VAL A 394 1.34 -14.03 -2.38
N LYS A 395 1.22 -13.44 -1.18
CA LYS A 395 0.69 -12.07 -0.98
C LYS A 395 1.65 -11.10 -0.30
N ALA A 396 2.59 -11.59 0.50
CA ALA A 396 3.71 -10.84 1.06
C ALA A 396 4.94 -11.75 1.17
N VAL A 397 6.11 -11.15 0.99
CA VAL A 397 7.41 -11.73 1.30
C VAL A 397 8.17 -10.71 2.15
N VAL A 398 8.65 -11.11 3.32
CA VAL A 398 9.37 -10.21 4.23
C VAL A 398 10.55 -10.91 4.87
N TRP A 399 11.64 -10.15 5.03
CA TRP A 399 12.88 -10.60 5.63
C TRP A 399 12.96 -10.16 7.09
N GLY A 400 13.52 -11.00 7.96
CA GLY A 400 13.81 -10.65 9.34
C GLY A 400 14.64 -11.73 10.03
N ASP A 401 15.67 -11.32 10.76
CA ASP A 401 16.46 -12.19 11.64
C ASP A 401 15.69 -12.42 12.95
N TYR A 402 14.72 -13.36 12.91
CA TYR A 402 13.77 -13.55 14.01
C TYR A 402 14.37 -14.33 15.18
N ASP A 403 15.43 -15.11 14.95
CA ASP A 403 16.09 -15.89 15.99
C ASP A 403 17.45 -15.31 16.45
N ASN A 404 17.78 -14.11 15.97
CA ASN A 404 18.97 -13.33 16.33
C ASN A 404 20.28 -14.09 16.05
N ASP A 405 20.31 -14.92 15.01
CA ASP A 405 21.51 -15.65 14.59
C ASP A 405 22.37 -14.86 13.58
N GLY A 406 21.85 -13.70 13.16
CA GLY A 406 22.50 -12.78 12.24
C GLY A 406 22.33 -13.14 10.77
N TRP A 407 21.46 -14.10 10.43
CA TRP A 407 21.09 -14.45 9.05
C TRP A 407 19.62 -14.09 8.82
N PRO A 408 19.30 -13.21 7.85
CA PRO A 408 17.91 -12.87 7.58
C PRO A 408 17.08 -14.10 7.17
N ASP A 409 15.97 -14.32 7.87
CA ASP A 409 14.99 -15.36 7.56
C ASP A 409 13.85 -14.82 6.72
N LEU A 410 13.15 -15.72 6.02
CA LEU A 410 12.11 -15.35 5.07
C LEU A 410 10.73 -15.80 5.55
N PHE A 411 9.82 -14.85 5.72
CA PHE A 411 8.40 -15.15 5.91
C PHE A 411 7.63 -14.90 4.60
N VAL A 412 6.76 -15.85 4.25
CA VAL A 412 5.94 -15.82 3.04
C VAL A 412 4.47 -16.00 3.43
N SER A 413 3.67 -14.95 3.22
CA SER A 413 2.24 -15.02 3.42
C SER A 413 1.54 -15.60 2.18
N ARG A 414 0.49 -16.38 2.39
CA ARG A 414 -0.26 -17.03 1.31
C ARG A 414 -1.76 -16.88 1.48
N TYR A 415 -2.45 -16.75 0.36
CA TYR A 415 -3.90 -16.75 0.30
C TYR A 415 -4.43 -18.18 0.07
N LEU A 416 -5.47 -18.58 0.80
CA LEU A 416 -6.08 -19.92 0.82
C LEU A 416 -5.16 -21.07 1.30
N GLU A 417 -4.00 -20.77 1.87
CA GLU A 417 -3.01 -21.74 2.33
C GLU A 417 -2.28 -21.22 3.58
N SER A 418 -1.72 -22.13 4.39
CA SER A 418 -0.93 -21.73 5.57
C SER A 418 0.27 -20.85 5.21
N ASN A 419 0.67 -19.93 6.07
CA ASN A 419 1.90 -19.16 5.82
C ASN A 419 3.17 -20.01 6.00
N LEU A 420 4.30 -19.49 5.52
CA LEU A 420 5.61 -20.13 5.64
C LEU A 420 6.61 -19.21 6.37
N LEU A 421 7.31 -19.75 7.37
CA LEU A 421 8.54 -19.19 7.93
C LEU A 421 9.70 -20.12 7.56
N LEU A 422 10.63 -19.57 6.80
CA LEU A 422 11.76 -20.25 6.21
C LEU A 422 13.03 -19.73 6.89
N ARG A 423 13.61 -20.55 7.77
CA ARG A 423 14.84 -20.20 8.47
C ARG A 423 16.04 -20.36 7.55
N ASN A 424 16.90 -19.36 7.53
CA ASN A 424 18.11 -19.32 6.73
C ASN A 424 19.24 -20.13 7.38
N GLU A 425 19.69 -21.21 6.74
CA GLU A 425 20.78 -22.06 7.25
C GLU A 425 22.15 -21.51 6.81
N ASN A 426 22.48 -20.32 7.30
CA ASN A 426 23.75 -19.62 7.09
C ASN A 426 24.07 -19.31 5.62
N GLY A 427 23.10 -18.75 4.88
CA GLY A 427 23.25 -18.30 3.50
C GLY A 427 23.33 -19.42 2.47
N LYS A 428 22.85 -20.63 2.80
CA LYS A 428 23.03 -21.81 1.93
C LYS A 428 21.73 -22.43 1.45
N VAL A 429 20.79 -22.66 2.35
CA VAL A 429 19.48 -23.27 2.09
C VAL A 429 18.50 -22.76 3.14
N PHE A 430 17.22 -22.87 2.85
CA PHE A 430 16.17 -22.52 3.79
C PHE A 430 15.45 -23.76 4.34
N THR A 431 15.14 -23.75 5.63
CA THR A 431 14.35 -24.79 6.32
C THR A 431 12.97 -24.25 6.67
N ASP A 432 11.91 -24.93 6.25
CA ASP A 432 10.55 -24.63 6.71
C ASP A 432 10.38 -25.00 8.20
N VAL A 433 10.21 -23.98 9.03
CA VAL A 433 9.99 -24.10 10.49
C VAL A 433 8.60 -23.65 10.91
N SER A 434 7.71 -23.32 9.96
CA SER A 434 6.41 -22.66 10.19
C SER A 434 5.55 -23.33 11.27
N SER A 435 5.47 -24.67 11.24
CA SER A 435 4.66 -25.45 12.17
C SER A 435 5.27 -25.50 13.58
N ILE A 436 6.61 -25.49 13.67
CA ILE A 436 7.33 -25.44 14.96
C ILE A 436 7.22 -24.03 15.55
N ALA A 437 7.41 -23.02 14.71
CA ALA A 437 7.33 -21.61 15.10
C ALA A 437 5.91 -21.17 15.49
N GLY A 438 4.88 -21.80 14.91
CA GLY A 438 3.47 -21.53 15.24
C GLY A 438 2.84 -20.39 14.46
N VAL A 439 3.34 -20.08 13.26
CA VAL A 439 2.99 -18.87 12.48
C VAL A 439 2.23 -19.18 11.18
N GLN A 440 1.55 -20.33 11.11
CA GLN A 440 0.89 -20.82 9.89
C GLN A 440 -0.42 -20.10 9.56
N GLU A 441 -0.96 -19.30 10.49
CA GLU A 441 -2.20 -18.53 10.35
C GLU A 441 -1.88 -17.05 10.11
N PRO A 442 -2.80 -16.24 9.56
CA PRO A 442 -4.09 -16.63 9.00
C PRO A 442 -3.98 -17.50 7.72
N ILE A 443 -5.05 -18.16 7.29
CA ILE A 443 -5.08 -18.95 6.04
C ILE A 443 -5.34 -18.08 4.81
N ASP A 444 -6.14 -17.03 4.96
CA ASP A 444 -6.36 -16.02 3.92
C ASP A 444 -5.50 -14.80 4.22
N SER A 445 -4.19 -14.97 4.16
CA SER A 445 -3.24 -13.92 4.50
C SER A 445 -2.99 -12.96 3.34
N PHE A 446 -2.64 -11.71 3.68
CA PHE A 446 -2.23 -10.70 2.69
C PHE A 446 -0.93 -9.98 3.12
N PRO A 447 -0.89 -8.73 3.62
CA PRO A 447 0.39 -8.14 4.03
C PRO A 447 0.92 -8.80 5.30
N ALA A 448 2.25 -8.81 5.43
CA ALA A 448 2.98 -9.22 6.63
C ALA A 448 4.20 -8.32 6.83
N TRP A 449 4.74 -8.28 8.05
CA TRP A 449 6.04 -7.68 8.34
C TRP A 449 6.62 -8.14 9.67
N PHE A 450 7.96 -8.05 9.76
CA PHE A 450 8.69 -8.13 11.03
C PHE A 450 8.90 -6.74 11.62
N TRP A 451 8.85 -6.66 12.94
CA TRP A 451 9.13 -5.47 13.75
C TRP A 451 9.31 -5.86 15.22
N ASP A 452 9.76 -4.96 16.07
CA ASP A 452 9.79 -5.18 17.53
C ASP A 452 8.73 -4.28 18.16
N PHE A 453 7.51 -4.81 18.40
CA PHE A 453 6.39 -3.96 18.84
C PHE A 453 6.39 -3.73 20.34
N ASP A 454 7.02 -4.63 21.12
CA ASP A 454 7.10 -4.56 22.57
C ASP A 454 8.48 -4.14 23.12
N GLN A 455 9.42 -3.83 22.22
CA GLN A 455 10.77 -3.32 22.49
C GLN A 455 11.61 -4.27 23.33
N ASP A 456 11.49 -5.58 23.10
CA ASP A 456 12.25 -6.60 23.82
C ASP A 456 13.56 -7.02 23.13
N GLY A 457 13.83 -6.46 21.95
CA GLY A 457 15.02 -6.71 21.12
C GLY A 457 14.88 -7.88 20.14
N TRP A 458 13.70 -8.52 20.08
CA TRP A 458 13.40 -9.62 19.16
C TRP A 458 12.32 -9.22 18.16
N LEU A 459 12.47 -9.67 16.92
CA LEU A 459 11.47 -9.38 15.90
C LEU A 459 10.22 -10.24 16.12
N ASP A 460 9.10 -9.56 16.33
CA ASP A 460 7.74 -10.04 16.26
C ASP A 460 7.23 -10.04 14.82
N LEU A 461 6.11 -10.74 14.59
CA LEU A 461 5.53 -10.90 13.26
C LEU A 461 4.06 -10.47 13.25
N PHE A 462 3.72 -9.52 12.39
CA PHE A 462 2.33 -9.21 12.06
C PHE A 462 1.96 -9.84 10.71
N VAL A 463 0.77 -10.44 10.63
CA VAL A 463 0.20 -10.96 9.39
C VAL A 463 -1.28 -10.61 9.35
N SER A 464 -1.72 -9.85 8.35
CA SER A 464 -3.14 -9.55 8.23
C SER A 464 -3.89 -10.67 7.54
N GLY A 465 -5.08 -10.99 8.07
CA GLY A 465 -6.11 -11.72 7.35
C GLY A 465 -6.82 -10.79 6.36
N TRP A 466 -7.30 -11.37 5.25
CA TRP A 466 -7.95 -10.65 4.17
C TRP A 466 -9.35 -11.18 3.82
N ARG A 467 -9.98 -12.16 4.49
CA ARG A 467 -11.36 -12.57 4.14
C ARG A 467 -12.42 -11.95 5.07
N ALA A 468 -13.19 -11.00 4.54
CA ALA A 468 -14.32 -10.28 5.16
C ALA A 468 -15.26 -9.68 4.08
N THR A 469 -16.29 -8.95 4.49
CA THR A 469 -17.24 -8.20 3.67
C THR A 469 -17.57 -6.87 4.35
N ALA A 470 -18.24 -5.95 3.65
CA ALA A 470 -18.75 -4.71 4.28
C ALA A 470 -19.72 -5.01 5.44
N GLY A 471 -20.46 -6.12 5.35
CA GLY A 471 -21.33 -6.62 6.41
C GLY A 471 -20.58 -7.06 7.67
N ASP A 472 -19.34 -7.52 7.55
CA ASP A 472 -18.52 -7.88 8.73
C ASP A 472 -18.08 -6.64 9.51
N ILE A 473 -17.90 -5.50 8.84
CA ILE A 473 -17.70 -4.21 9.48
C ILE A 473 -18.94 -3.81 10.28
N ALA A 474 -20.13 -3.93 9.69
CA ALA A 474 -21.38 -3.72 10.43
C ALA A 474 -21.52 -4.70 11.61
N ALA A 475 -21.15 -5.97 11.43
CA ALA A 475 -21.18 -6.96 12.50
C ALA A 475 -20.29 -6.53 13.68
N GLU A 476 -19.05 -6.09 13.41
CA GLU A 476 -18.12 -5.60 14.43
C GLU A 476 -18.75 -4.45 15.24
N TYR A 477 -19.30 -3.43 14.56
CA TYR A 477 -19.91 -2.27 15.25
C TYR A 477 -21.20 -2.58 16.00
N LEU A 478 -21.93 -3.61 15.57
CA LEU A 478 -23.13 -4.10 16.27
C LEU A 478 -22.79 -5.06 17.42
N GLY A 479 -21.53 -5.45 17.59
CA GLY A 479 -21.11 -6.47 18.57
C GLY A 479 -21.62 -7.87 18.22
N LEU A 480 -21.82 -8.13 16.93
CA LEU A 480 -22.22 -9.42 16.39
C LEU A 480 -20.97 -10.23 16.00
N PRO A 481 -21.04 -11.58 16.03
CA PRO A 481 -20.00 -12.39 15.40
C PRO A 481 -19.99 -12.13 13.89
N GLY A 482 -18.79 -11.99 13.30
CA GLY A 482 -18.60 -11.76 11.87
C GLY A 482 -17.13 -11.70 11.49
N GLY A 483 -16.83 -11.83 10.20
CA GLY A 483 -15.51 -11.85 9.58
C GLY A 483 -14.72 -13.12 9.88
N ASP A 484 -14.36 -13.83 8.81
CA ASP A 484 -13.77 -15.16 8.92
C ASP A 484 -12.26 -15.12 9.23
N GLU A 485 -11.53 -14.18 8.64
CA GLU A 485 -10.08 -14.12 8.76
C GLU A 485 -9.60 -12.85 9.47
N ARG A 486 -9.20 -13.01 10.73
CA ARG A 486 -8.61 -11.94 11.55
C ARG A 486 -7.10 -11.83 11.32
N PRO A 487 -6.48 -10.66 11.57
CA PRO A 487 -5.02 -10.57 11.62
C PRO A 487 -4.45 -11.49 12.71
N ARG A 488 -3.13 -11.68 12.65
CA ARG A 488 -2.33 -12.32 13.70
C ARG A 488 -1.19 -11.39 14.07
N LEU A 489 -1.06 -11.10 15.35
CA LEU A 489 0.17 -10.52 15.93
C LEU A 489 0.84 -11.62 16.75
N TYR A 490 2.00 -12.04 16.28
CA TYR A 490 2.81 -13.08 16.87
C TYR A 490 3.97 -12.45 17.63
N ARG A 491 3.93 -12.54 18.96
CA ARG A 491 5.06 -12.12 19.79
C ARG A 491 6.13 -13.21 19.83
N ASN A 492 7.38 -12.84 19.61
CA ASN A 492 8.50 -13.77 19.64
C ASN A 492 8.76 -14.28 21.08
N ARG A 493 8.99 -15.59 21.25
CA ARG A 493 9.29 -16.19 22.56
C ARG A 493 10.79 -16.32 22.84
N GLN A 494 11.63 -15.85 21.92
CA GLN A 494 13.09 -15.88 22.04
C GLN A 494 13.66 -17.32 22.08
N ASP A 495 12.88 -18.29 21.58
CA ASP A 495 13.24 -19.71 21.55
C ASP A 495 12.98 -20.35 20.16
N GLY A 496 12.78 -19.52 19.15
CA GLY A 496 12.42 -19.92 17.79
C GLY A 496 10.92 -20.17 17.59
N THR A 497 10.09 -19.87 18.60
CA THR A 497 8.62 -19.96 18.51
C THR A 497 7.93 -18.65 18.82
N PHE A 498 6.65 -18.56 18.46
CA PHE A 498 5.83 -17.38 18.68
C PHE A 498 4.58 -17.66 19.53
N GLU A 499 4.06 -16.60 20.14
CA GLU A 499 2.76 -16.55 20.80
C GLU A 499 1.80 -15.65 20.03
N ASP A 500 0.63 -16.15 19.65
CA ASP A 500 -0.44 -15.30 19.14
C ASP A 500 -1.01 -14.43 20.27
N VAL A 501 -0.72 -13.13 20.22
CA VAL A 501 -1.17 -12.11 21.18
C VAL A 501 -2.27 -11.21 20.61
N THR A 502 -2.86 -11.57 19.47
CA THR A 502 -3.83 -10.72 18.73
C THR A 502 -4.97 -10.20 19.60
N GLU A 503 -5.58 -11.08 20.40
CA GLU A 503 -6.69 -10.71 21.27
C GLU A 503 -6.23 -9.79 22.41
N THR A 504 -5.14 -10.14 23.10
CA THR A 504 -4.60 -9.35 24.21
C THR A 504 -4.06 -8.00 23.77
N ALA A 505 -3.54 -7.91 22.54
CA ALA A 505 -3.07 -6.68 21.92
C ALA A 505 -4.21 -5.79 21.37
N GLY A 506 -5.47 -6.23 21.46
CA GLY A 506 -6.63 -5.45 21.00
C GLY A 506 -6.84 -5.46 19.48
N LEU A 507 -6.19 -6.37 18.75
CA LEU A 507 -6.20 -6.45 17.30
C LEU A 507 -7.18 -7.49 16.73
N ASN A 508 -8.00 -8.13 17.57
CA ASN A 508 -9.06 -9.05 17.10
C ASN A 508 -10.23 -8.29 16.44
N LYS A 509 -9.94 -7.61 15.33
CA LYS A 509 -10.79 -6.67 14.59
C LYS A 509 -10.81 -7.03 13.10
N VAL A 510 -11.87 -6.66 12.40
CA VAL A 510 -11.97 -6.79 10.95
C VAL A 510 -11.07 -5.73 10.30
N MET A 511 -9.95 -6.14 9.70
CA MET A 511 -9.04 -5.20 9.02
C MET A 511 -9.17 -5.26 7.50
N TYR A 512 -9.22 -6.46 6.90
CA TYR A 512 -9.38 -6.62 5.45
C TYR A 512 -8.29 -5.87 4.65
N THR A 513 -7.04 -6.08 5.08
CA THR A 513 -5.90 -5.24 4.70
C THR A 513 -5.32 -5.62 3.35
N MET A 514 -5.10 -4.63 2.49
CA MET A 514 -4.40 -4.76 1.20
C MET A 514 -2.98 -4.19 1.26
N GLY A 515 -2.80 -3.05 1.93
CA GLY A 515 -1.52 -2.40 2.22
C GLY A 515 -1.58 -1.66 3.57
N CYS A 516 -0.51 -1.07 4.08
CA CYS A 516 0.56 -1.88 4.62
C CYS A 516 1.76 -1.11 5.18
N ASN A 517 1.73 -0.32 6.28
CA ASN A 517 3.00 0.10 6.91
C ASN A 517 2.91 0.59 8.37
N TYR A 518 4.07 0.76 9.02
CA TYR A 518 4.23 1.20 10.40
C TYR A 518 5.21 2.37 10.55
N GLY A 519 5.12 3.09 11.69
CA GLY A 519 5.93 4.27 12.03
C GLY A 519 5.61 4.77 13.45
N ASP A 520 6.30 5.80 13.94
CA ASP A 520 6.09 6.39 15.27
C ASP A 520 5.28 7.70 15.14
N LEU A 521 3.97 7.62 15.37
CA LEU A 521 3.00 8.66 15.01
C LEU A 521 3.06 9.88 15.94
N ASP A 522 3.41 9.68 17.22
CA ASP A 522 3.43 10.74 18.23
C ASP A 522 4.78 10.93 18.92
N GLY A 523 5.81 10.26 18.39
CA GLY A 523 7.20 10.35 18.81
C GLY A 523 7.44 9.73 20.18
N ASP A 524 6.57 8.84 20.67
CA ASP A 524 6.70 8.24 21.99
C ASP A 524 7.68 7.05 22.02
N GLY A 525 8.21 6.66 20.87
CA GLY A 525 9.18 5.60 20.69
C GLY A 525 8.56 4.25 20.36
N TRP A 526 7.24 4.11 20.44
CA TRP A 526 6.51 2.88 20.11
C TRP A 526 6.01 2.93 18.67
N LEU A 527 6.24 1.86 17.91
CA LEU A 527 5.78 1.79 16.52
C LEU A 527 4.27 1.53 16.45
N ASP A 528 3.58 2.46 15.80
CA ASP A 528 2.17 2.46 15.40
C ASP A 528 2.02 1.92 13.98
N PHE A 529 0.79 1.69 13.50
CA PHE A 529 0.60 1.24 12.12
C PHE A 529 -0.71 1.67 11.46
N TYR A 530 -0.66 1.78 10.13
CA TYR A 530 -1.79 2.20 9.31
C TYR A 530 -2.23 1.15 8.29
N VAL A 531 -3.51 0.88 8.44
CA VAL A 531 -4.45 0.01 7.76
C VAL A 531 -4.99 0.45 6.40
N GLY A 532 -4.43 0.09 5.26
CA GLY A 532 -5.11 0.20 3.96
C GLY A 532 -6.07 -0.96 3.74
N THR A 533 -7.36 -0.68 3.64
CA THR A 533 -8.44 -1.68 3.61
C THR A 533 -9.11 -1.76 2.24
N GLY A 534 -9.64 -2.93 1.88
CA GLY A 534 -10.47 -3.07 0.67
C GLY A 534 -10.47 -4.45 0.02
N ASP A 535 -11.35 -4.60 -0.98
CA ASP A 535 -11.50 -5.77 -1.85
C ASP A 535 -12.01 -5.30 -3.22
N PRO A 536 -11.82 -6.03 -4.32
CA PRO A 536 -12.37 -5.64 -5.61
C PRO A 536 -13.89 -5.35 -5.63
N ASP A 537 -14.71 -5.95 -4.76
CA ASP A 537 -16.14 -5.63 -4.64
C ASP A 537 -16.34 -4.13 -4.35
N LEU A 538 -17.16 -3.47 -5.17
CA LEU A 538 -17.46 -2.05 -5.04
C LEU A 538 -18.30 -1.73 -3.79
N ARG A 539 -18.86 -2.75 -3.12
CA ARG A 539 -19.53 -2.62 -1.82
C ARG A 539 -18.55 -2.46 -0.66
N ALA A 540 -17.27 -2.79 -0.83
CA ALA A 540 -16.24 -2.79 0.21
C ALA A 540 -15.79 -1.36 0.61
N LEU A 541 -16.75 -0.48 0.92
CA LEU A 541 -16.53 0.86 1.44
C LEU A 541 -16.32 0.78 2.95
N MET A 542 -15.10 0.52 3.38
CA MET A 542 -14.75 0.36 4.79
C MET A 542 -13.65 1.34 5.19
N PRO A 543 -13.62 1.77 6.46
CA PRO A 543 -12.60 2.73 6.87
C PRO A 543 -11.22 2.08 6.88
N ASN A 544 -10.26 2.74 6.25
CA ASN A 544 -8.85 2.56 6.59
C ASN A 544 -8.64 2.83 8.08
N ARG A 545 -7.75 2.09 8.75
CA ARG A 545 -7.69 2.05 10.23
C ARG A 545 -6.30 2.38 10.75
N MET A 546 -6.20 3.28 11.73
CA MET A 546 -4.92 3.64 12.37
C MET A 546 -4.88 3.11 13.79
N PHE A 547 -3.77 2.48 14.16
CA PHE A 547 -3.58 1.83 15.45
C PHE A 547 -2.34 2.37 16.15
N ARG A 548 -2.55 3.03 17.29
CA ARG A 548 -1.50 3.55 18.16
C ARG A 548 -1.06 2.50 19.17
N ASN A 549 0.22 2.18 19.22
CA ASN A 549 0.83 1.29 20.21
C ASN A 549 0.88 1.98 21.58
N VAL A 550 0.43 1.28 22.62
CA VAL A 550 0.42 1.79 23.98
C VAL A 550 1.43 1.02 24.81
N GLY A 551 2.70 1.43 24.70
CA GLY A 551 3.77 0.92 25.54
C GLY A 551 4.07 -0.56 25.35
N GLY A 552 3.89 -1.10 24.14
CA GLY A 552 4.09 -2.52 23.83
C GLY A 552 3.01 -3.45 24.37
N SER A 553 2.00 -2.93 25.06
CA SER A 553 1.00 -3.75 25.75
C SER A 553 -0.21 -4.10 24.88
N HIS A 554 -0.69 -3.13 24.10
CA HIS A 554 -1.83 -3.25 23.21
C HIS A 554 -1.86 -2.09 22.22
N PHE A 555 -2.70 -2.20 21.21
CA PHE A 555 -2.96 -1.16 20.24
C PHE A 555 -4.32 -0.50 20.49
N GLN A 556 -4.31 0.82 20.56
CA GLN A 556 -5.49 1.67 20.59
C GLN A 556 -5.85 2.08 19.16
N GLU A 557 -7.08 1.82 18.75
CA GLU A 557 -7.57 2.32 17.46
C GLU A 557 -7.83 3.83 17.53
N VAL A 558 -7.12 4.60 16.71
CA VAL A 558 -7.20 6.07 16.66
C VAL A 558 -7.78 6.59 15.34
N THR A 559 -8.36 5.70 14.52
CA THR A 559 -8.94 5.98 13.21
C THR A 559 -9.81 7.25 13.17
N ALA A 560 -10.85 7.30 14.01
CA ALA A 560 -11.81 8.41 14.00
C ALA A 560 -11.22 9.69 14.64
N ALA A 561 -10.48 9.54 15.76
CA ALA A 561 -9.90 10.65 16.50
C ALA A 561 -8.80 11.37 15.68
N GLY A 562 -7.91 10.60 15.06
CA GLY A 562 -6.83 11.08 14.21
C GLY A 562 -7.28 11.54 12.83
N GLY A 563 -8.44 11.08 12.34
CA GLY A 563 -8.96 11.46 11.02
C GLY A 563 -8.49 10.59 9.85
N PHE A 564 -8.15 9.33 10.13
CA PHE A 564 -7.60 8.37 9.16
C PHE A 564 -8.63 7.48 8.47
N GLY A 565 -9.91 7.58 8.85
CA GLY A 565 -10.99 6.66 8.45
C GLY A 565 -11.42 6.72 6.98
N HIS A 566 -10.51 6.83 6.03
CA HIS A 566 -10.85 6.96 4.61
C HIS A 566 -11.63 5.73 4.12
N LEU A 567 -12.80 5.93 3.49
CA LEU A 567 -13.72 4.87 3.07
C LEU A 567 -13.39 4.27 1.69
N GLN A 568 -12.57 4.96 0.89
CA GLN A 568 -12.05 4.40 -0.36
C GLN A 568 -10.90 3.44 -0.07
N LYS A 569 -10.66 2.52 -1.00
CA LYS A 569 -9.71 1.42 -0.85
C LYS A 569 -8.28 1.94 -0.77
N GLY A 570 -7.56 1.57 0.29
CA GLY A 570 -6.18 1.98 0.53
C GLY A 570 -5.17 0.88 0.21
N HIS A 571 -4.06 1.23 -0.43
CA HIS A 571 -2.99 0.31 -0.81
C HIS A 571 -1.65 0.77 -0.24
N GLY A 572 -0.71 1.25 -1.07
CA GLY A 572 0.62 1.62 -0.61
C GLY A 572 0.61 2.68 0.47
N VAL A 573 1.28 2.41 1.59
CA VAL A 573 1.42 3.30 2.73
C VAL A 573 2.90 3.56 2.99
N ALA A 574 3.27 4.83 3.22
CA ALA A 574 4.60 5.20 3.68
C ALA A 574 4.50 6.21 4.82
N PHE A 575 5.35 6.03 5.83
CA PHE A 575 5.55 6.97 6.93
C PHE A 575 6.87 7.71 6.70
N GLY A 576 6.90 9.02 6.93
CA GLY A 576 8.15 9.78 6.89
C GLY A 576 8.00 11.25 7.27
N ASP A 577 9.04 11.83 7.83
CA ASP A 577 9.15 13.24 8.18
C ASP A 577 9.46 14.07 6.92
N ILE A 578 8.43 14.38 6.13
CA ILE A 578 8.54 15.02 4.81
C ILE A 578 9.02 16.48 4.94
N ASN A 579 8.69 17.13 6.05
CA ASN A 579 8.92 18.55 6.26
C ASN A 579 10.10 18.83 7.23
N HIS A 580 10.76 17.80 7.75
CA HIS A 580 11.89 17.86 8.69
C HIS A 580 11.57 18.52 10.03
N ASP A 581 10.37 18.33 10.57
CA ASP A 581 9.95 18.83 11.88
C ASP A 581 10.09 17.80 13.02
N GLY A 582 10.44 16.57 12.67
CA GLY A 582 10.63 15.44 13.58
C GLY A 582 9.35 14.70 13.95
N ALA A 583 8.26 14.92 13.21
CA ALA A 583 7.03 14.15 13.29
C ALA A 583 6.75 13.48 11.94
N GLN A 584 6.40 12.20 11.95
CA GLN A 584 6.17 11.46 10.70
C GLN A 584 4.79 11.79 10.12
N ASP A 585 4.76 12.14 8.83
CA ASP A 585 3.56 12.23 8.01
C ASP A 585 3.21 10.86 7.42
N VAL A 586 1.98 10.68 6.94
CA VAL A 586 1.52 9.41 6.36
C VAL A 586 0.95 9.63 4.96
N TYR A 587 1.61 9.07 3.94
CA TYR A 587 1.11 9.07 2.57
C TYR A 587 0.43 7.73 2.25
N GLN A 588 -0.70 7.77 1.53
CA GLN A 588 -1.39 6.56 1.08
C GLN A 588 -1.85 6.66 -0.37
N VAL A 589 -1.52 5.61 -1.15
CA VAL A 589 -2.07 5.38 -2.49
C VAL A 589 -3.47 4.76 -2.37
N MET A 590 -4.41 5.32 -3.13
CA MET A 590 -5.83 5.02 -3.03
C MET A 590 -6.40 4.54 -4.36
N GLY A 591 -7.53 3.84 -4.30
CA GLY A 591 -8.25 3.30 -5.45
C GLY A 591 -8.26 1.78 -5.44
N GLY A 592 -9.18 1.17 -6.18
CA GLY A 592 -9.35 -0.28 -6.25
C GLY A 592 -8.86 -0.89 -7.55
N ALA A 593 -9.28 -2.14 -7.79
CA ALA A 593 -8.85 -2.90 -8.96
C ALA A 593 -9.61 -2.47 -10.25
N PHE A 594 -10.90 -2.18 -10.17
CA PHE A 594 -11.70 -1.92 -11.37
C PHE A 594 -11.56 -0.48 -11.87
N GLU A 595 -11.62 -0.26 -13.19
CA GLU A 595 -11.43 1.06 -13.82
C GLU A 595 -12.37 2.16 -13.32
N GLY A 596 -13.54 1.79 -12.78
CA GLY A 596 -14.52 2.67 -12.16
C GLY A 596 -14.28 2.96 -10.67
N ASP A 597 -13.26 2.35 -10.07
CA ASP A 597 -12.93 2.38 -8.64
C ASP A 597 -11.74 3.30 -8.34
N LEU A 598 -11.68 4.41 -9.07
CA LEU A 598 -10.64 5.42 -8.93
C LEU A 598 -10.80 6.16 -7.60
N ALA A 599 -9.69 6.51 -6.95
CA ALA A 599 -9.68 7.42 -5.81
C ALA A 599 -8.44 8.33 -5.84
N ARG A 600 -8.49 9.42 -5.08
CA ARG A 600 -7.36 10.35 -4.92
C ARG A 600 -6.48 9.90 -3.76
N ASN A 601 -5.17 9.93 -3.96
CA ASN A 601 -4.20 9.70 -2.90
C ASN A 601 -4.31 10.77 -1.81
N VAL A 602 -3.91 10.39 -0.59
CA VAL A 602 -3.97 11.24 0.60
C VAL A 602 -2.60 11.36 1.25
N LEU A 603 -2.34 12.51 1.87
CA LEU A 603 -1.14 12.78 2.66
C LEU A 603 -1.57 13.42 3.98
N PHE A 604 -1.57 12.63 5.04
CA PHE A 604 -1.93 13.07 6.38
C PHE A 604 -0.73 13.77 7.03
N GLU A 605 -0.76 15.10 7.07
CA GLU A 605 0.22 15.91 7.80
C GLU A 605 0.05 15.72 9.31
N ASN A 606 1.16 15.46 9.97
CA ASN A 606 1.24 15.34 11.41
C ASN A 606 1.14 16.72 12.07
N PRO A 607 0.22 16.93 13.05
CA PRO A 607 0.11 18.20 13.75
C PRO A 607 1.30 18.49 14.69
N GLY A 608 2.26 17.56 14.79
CA GLY A 608 3.48 17.67 15.57
C GLY A 608 3.30 17.25 17.03
N HIS A 609 4.43 17.03 17.70
CA HIS A 609 4.50 16.62 19.10
C HIS A 609 5.66 17.27 19.86
N SER A 610 5.61 17.20 21.19
CA SER A 610 6.67 17.74 22.07
C SER A 610 7.79 16.75 22.37
N ASN A 611 7.67 15.50 21.93
CA ASN A 611 8.64 14.45 22.24
C ASN A 611 10.00 14.74 21.60
N ALA A 612 11.06 14.19 22.21
CA ALA A 612 12.37 14.15 21.60
C ALA A 612 12.38 13.11 20.48
N TRP A 613 13.31 13.26 19.54
CA TRP A 613 13.47 12.38 18.39
C TRP A 613 14.93 12.37 17.95
N VAL A 614 15.32 11.41 17.12
CA VAL A 614 16.59 11.38 16.39
C VAL A 614 16.33 10.73 15.03
N VAL A 615 17.00 11.20 13.99
CA VAL A 615 17.02 10.50 12.69
C VAL A 615 18.41 9.92 12.48
N LEU A 616 18.50 8.62 12.18
CA LEU A 616 19.77 7.94 11.89
C LEU A 616 19.84 7.58 10.41
N SER A 617 20.87 8.04 9.72
CA SER A 617 21.21 7.62 8.36
C SER A 617 22.46 6.76 8.43
N LEU A 618 22.33 5.48 8.11
CA LEU A 618 23.42 4.52 8.18
C LEU A 618 24.01 4.29 6.80
N GLU A 619 25.33 4.17 6.72
CA GLU A 619 26.04 3.87 5.48
C GLU A 619 26.99 2.67 5.67
N GLY A 620 26.67 1.55 5.01
CA GLY A 620 27.53 0.38 4.94
C GLY A 620 28.78 0.62 4.08
N THR A 621 29.88 -0.06 4.41
CA THR A 621 31.13 -0.02 3.62
C THR A 621 31.61 -1.40 3.21
N ARG A 622 31.25 -2.41 4.00
CA ARG A 622 31.41 -3.82 3.73
C ARG A 622 30.07 -4.53 3.75
N SER A 623 29.16 -4.08 4.62
CA SER A 623 27.74 -4.35 4.50
C SER A 623 27.15 -3.54 3.33
N ASN A 624 25.99 -3.95 2.84
CA ASN A 624 25.26 -3.20 1.81
C ASN A 624 25.15 -1.72 2.19
N ARG A 625 25.29 -0.85 1.19
CA ARG A 625 25.45 0.60 1.35
C ARG A 625 24.28 1.22 2.11
N SER A 626 23.08 0.73 1.84
CA SER A 626 21.82 1.11 2.49
C SER A 626 21.65 0.60 3.92
N ALA A 627 22.57 -0.24 4.41
CA ALA A 627 22.55 -0.87 5.73
C ALA A 627 21.29 -1.70 6.02
N ILE A 628 20.54 -2.15 5.00
CA ILE A 628 19.33 -2.98 5.17
C ILE A 628 19.70 -4.23 5.98
N GLY A 629 18.92 -4.49 7.02
CA GLY A 629 19.16 -5.56 7.98
C GLY A 629 20.03 -5.17 9.18
N ALA A 630 20.63 -3.97 9.21
CA ALA A 630 21.33 -3.50 10.40
C ALA A 630 20.37 -3.37 11.59
N ARG A 631 20.83 -3.80 12.77
CA ARG A 631 20.03 -3.79 14.01
C ARG A 631 20.56 -2.73 14.94
N ILE A 632 19.67 -1.90 15.48
CA ILE A 632 20.00 -0.75 16.31
C ILE A 632 19.36 -0.93 17.68
N SER A 633 20.13 -0.67 18.74
CA SER A 633 19.58 -0.38 20.06
C SER A 633 19.97 1.03 20.51
N ILE A 634 19.03 1.77 21.07
CA ILE A 634 19.21 3.12 21.57
C ILE A 634 18.87 3.12 23.05
N VAL A 635 19.88 3.30 23.89
CA VAL A 635 19.70 3.45 25.34
C VAL A 635 19.57 4.94 25.64
N THR A 636 18.46 5.30 26.28
CA THR A 636 18.20 6.66 26.76
C THR A 636 18.15 6.69 28.29
N ASP A 637 17.97 7.87 28.87
CA ASP A 637 17.73 8.04 30.30
C ASP A 637 16.33 7.56 30.76
N ALA A 638 15.44 7.20 29.82
CA ALA A 638 14.08 6.74 30.08
C ALA A 638 13.89 5.25 29.76
N ASP A 639 14.23 4.85 28.52
CA ASP A 639 13.93 3.54 27.94
C ASP A 639 15.05 3.06 27.00
N THR A 640 14.97 1.80 26.57
CA THR A 640 15.81 1.24 25.49
C THR A 640 14.92 0.93 24.29
N LEU A 641 15.30 1.45 23.13
CA LEU A 641 14.54 1.26 21.89
C LEU A 641 15.31 0.40 20.90
N TYR A 642 14.60 -0.40 20.11
CA TYR A 642 15.16 -1.26 19.08
C TYR A 642 14.60 -0.94 17.70
N ARG A 643 15.45 -0.96 16.67
CA ARG A 643 15.06 -0.78 15.27
C ARG A 643 15.87 -1.68 14.35
N THR A 644 15.31 -2.00 13.21
CA THR A 644 16.02 -2.66 12.10
C THR A 644 15.87 -1.79 10.86
N VAL A 645 16.95 -1.61 10.10
CA VAL A 645 16.89 -0.88 8.83
C VAL A 645 16.13 -1.70 7.79
N GLY A 646 15.08 -1.10 7.24
CA GLY A 646 14.25 -1.65 6.18
C GLY A 646 13.11 -0.69 5.84
N THR A 647 12.39 -0.97 4.76
CA THR A 647 11.34 -0.09 4.23
C THR A 647 9.95 -0.34 4.84
N GLY A 648 9.85 -1.33 5.73
CA GLY A 648 8.61 -1.73 6.39
C GLY A 648 7.89 -2.86 5.65
N ALA A 649 6.63 -2.62 5.28
CA ALA A 649 5.68 -3.68 4.89
C ALA A 649 5.25 -3.64 3.40
N SER A 650 4.14 -4.30 3.08
CA SER A 650 3.70 -4.53 1.69
C SER A 650 2.99 -3.32 1.06
N PHE A 651 3.07 -3.19 -0.27
CA PHE A 651 2.48 -2.11 -1.09
C PHE A 651 3.11 -0.72 -0.94
N GLY A 652 3.86 -0.43 0.12
CA GLY A 652 4.51 0.87 0.27
C GLY A 652 5.84 0.76 1.02
N SER A 653 6.77 1.64 0.66
CA SER A 653 8.11 1.68 1.23
C SER A 653 8.35 3.02 1.92
N SER A 654 8.58 2.96 3.24
CA SER A 654 9.06 4.10 4.04
C SER A 654 10.57 4.30 3.83
N PRO A 655 11.12 5.48 4.18
CA PRO A 655 12.55 5.78 4.03
C PRO A 655 13.44 4.82 4.82
N LEU A 656 14.67 4.58 4.32
CA LEU A 656 15.68 3.77 5.00
C LEU A 656 16.38 4.52 6.14
N ARG A 657 16.31 5.86 6.15
CA ARG A 657 16.70 6.65 7.32
C ARG A 657 15.73 6.35 8.47
N LEU A 658 16.27 6.02 9.64
CA LEU A 658 15.46 5.67 10.80
C LEU A 658 15.04 6.91 11.56
N GLU A 659 13.78 7.28 11.43
CA GLU A 659 13.15 8.38 12.18
C GLU A 659 12.56 7.82 13.48
N ILE A 660 13.18 8.17 14.62
CA ILE A 660 12.93 7.51 15.90
C ILE A 660 12.47 8.54 16.93
N GLY A 661 11.24 8.40 17.43
CA GLY A 661 10.81 9.10 18.63
C GLY A 661 11.50 8.56 19.87
N LEU A 662 11.81 9.46 20.80
CA LEU A 662 12.51 9.16 22.06
C LEU A 662 11.62 9.50 23.27
N GLY A 663 10.33 9.74 23.04
CA GLY A 663 9.37 10.11 24.06
C GLY A 663 9.84 11.33 24.87
N LYS A 664 9.97 11.13 26.18
CA LYS A 664 10.38 12.18 27.13
C LYS A 664 11.86 12.13 27.51
N ALA A 665 12.67 11.35 26.80
CA ALA A 665 14.11 11.27 27.04
C ALA A 665 14.77 12.65 26.97
N THR A 666 15.76 12.85 27.83
CA THR A 666 16.58 14.07 27.86
C THR A 666 17.99 13.86 27.33
N ALA A 667 18.41 12.61 27.15
CA ALA A 667 19.66 12.25 26.52
C ALA A 667 19.62 10.86 25.88
N ILE A 668 20.43 10.67 24.82
CA ILE A 668 20.83 9.35 24.34
C ILE A 668 22.16 9.00 25.00
N GLU A 669 22.17 7.91 25.76
CA GLU A 669 23.36 7.43 26.47
C GLU A 669 24.26 6.63 25.53
N LEU A 670 23.67 5.71 24.77
CA LEU A 670 24.37 4.79 23.87
C LEU A 670 23.50 4.47 22.65
N VAL A 671 24.11 4.51 21.46
CA VAL A 671 23.58 3.86 20.25
C VAL A 671 24.50 2.70 19.90
N THR A 672 23.94 1.50 19.80
CA THR A 672 24.65 0.31 19.35
C THR A 672 24.07 -0.14 18.02
N ILE A 673 24.95 -0.36 17.04
CA ILE A 673 24.59 -0.81 15.68
C ILE A 673 25.29 -2.13 15.42
N GLU A 674 24.53 -3.17 15.09
CA GLU A 674 25.05 -4.42 14.55
C GLU A 674 24.91 -4.41 13.03
N TRP A 675 26.04 -4.47 12.34
CA TRP A 675 26.11 -4.41 10.87
C TRP A 675 25.87 -5.79 10.24
N PRO A 676 25.01 -5.89 9.21
CA PRO A 676 24.46 -7.18 8.76
C PRO A 676 25.51 -8.09 8.13
N ALA A 677 26.32 -7.61 7.18
CA ALA A 677 27.30 -8.48 6.53
C ALA A 677 28.49 -8.80 7.46
N THR A 678 28.97 -7.81 8.22
CA THR A 678 30.22 -7.96 8.98
C THR A 678 30.03 -8.52 10.40
N GLY A 679 28.83 -8.39 10.98
CA GLY A 679 28.57 -8.67 12.39
C GLY A 679 29.32 -7.75 13.36
N ILE A 680 29.84 -6.62 12.86
CA ILE A 680 30.51 -5.63 13.70
C ILE A 680 29.47 -4.95 14.57
N VAL A 681 29.74 -4.90 15.87
CA VAL A 681 28.98 -4.11 16.84
C VAL A 681 29.70 -2.79 17.04
N GLN A 682 29.06 -1.71 16.57
CA GLN A 682 29.56 -0.35 16.66
C GLN A 682 28.80 0.42 17.75
N GLU A 683 29.54 0.98 18.69
CA GLU A 683 29.00 1.72 19.83
C GLU A 683 29.31 3.21 19.71
N LEU A 684 28.29 4.05 19.91
CA LEU A 684 28.36 5.51 19.81
C LEU A 684 27.75 6.14 21.07
N GLU A 685 28.56 6.86 21.84
CA GLU A 685 28.11 7.59 23.01
C GLU A 685 27.80 9.06 22.67
N ASN A 686 26.95 9.70 23.49
CA ASN A 686 26.65 11.14 23.41
C ASN A 686 26.06 11.59 22.06
N VAL A 687 25.24 10.75 21.44
CA VAL A 687 24.53 11.10 20.20
C VAL A 687 23.52 12.23 20.48
N PRO A 688 23.56 13.34 19.73
CA PRO A 688 22.66 14.46 19.97
C PRO A 688 21.25 14.16 19.44
N MET A 689 20.25 14.49 20.24
CA MET A 689 18.84 14.42 19.85
C MET A 689 18.42 15.60 18.97
N ARG A 690 17.26 15.46 18.32
CA ARG A 690 16.59 16.44 17.44
C ARG A 690 17.44 16.84 16.25
N GLN A 691 18.15 15.86 15.68
CA GLN A 691 19.04 16.01 14.55
C GLN A 691 19.01 14.75 13.69
N LEU A 692 19.34 14.93 12.42
CA LEU A 692 19.76 13.85 11.53
C LEU A 692 21.25 13.57 11.73
N ILE A 693 21.56 12.32 12.01
CA ILE A 693 22.90 11.83 12.31
C ILE A 693 23.32 10.81 11.25
N GLY A 694 24.36 11.15 10.50
CA GLY A 694 25.03 10.25 9.56
C GLY A 694 26.05 9.38 10.28
N ILE A 695 25.99 8.06 10.05
CA ILE A 695 26.87 7.07 10.68
C ILE A 695 27.37 6.10 9.60
N ARG A 696 28.70 6.02 9.45
CA ARG A 696 29.35 5.10 8.53
C ARG A 696 29.93 3.89 9.27
N GLU A 697 29.78 2.71 8.70
CA GLU A 697 30.34 1.45 9.22
C GLU A 697 31.85 1.57 9.53
N GLU A 698 32.28 0.97 10.64
CA GLU A 698 33.67 0.98 11.16
C GLU A 698 34.22 2.36 11.55
N THR A 699 33.40 3.42 11.50
CA THR A 699 33.81 4.76 11.96
C THR A 699 33.32 5.05 13.39
N SER A 700 34.10 5.81 14.14
CA SER A 700 33.70 6.28 15.49
C SER A 700 33.17 7.71 15.48
N THR A 701 33.08 8.33 14.30
CA THR A 701 32.67 9.71 14.13
C THR A 701 31.23 9.78 13.65
N ILE A 702 30.40 10.53 14.37
CA ILE A 702 29.07 10.90 13.90
C ILE A 702 29.14 12.17 13.05
N GLU A 703 28.37 12.22 11.96
CA GLU A 703 28.19 13.41 11.14
C GLU A 703 26.84 14.05 11.43
N LYS A 704 26.82 15.36 11.64
CA LYS A 704 25.58 16.12 11.76
C LYS A 704 25.16 16.58 10.38
N VAL A 705 24.05 16.04 9.89
CA VAL A 705 23.50 16.43 8.60
C VAL A 705 22.54 17.61 8.80
N PRO A 706 22.59 18.65 7.94
CA PRO A 706 21.61 19.73 7.99
C PRO A 706 20.19 19.18 7.90
N PHE A 707 19.36 19.50 8.90
CA PHE A 707 17.97 19.06 8.98
C PHE A 707 17.12 20.28 9.35
N ARG A 708 16.60 20.95 8.34
CA ARG A 708 15.88 22.23 8.49
C ARG A 708 14.40 21.99 8.26
N SER A 709 13.59 22.24 9.27
CA SER A 709 12.14 22.20 9.16
C SER A 709 11.59 23.25 8.18
N VAL A 710 10.59 22.86 7.39
CA VAL A 710 9.77 23.74 6.55
C VAL A 710 8.29 23.55 6.84
N GLN A 711 7.45 24.49 6.41
CA GLN A 711 6.01 24.36 6.52
C GLN A 711 5.45 23.84 5.20
N LEU A 712 4.66 22.77 5.22
CA LEU A 712 4.01 22.24 4.03
C LEU A 712 3.00 23.25 3.46
N GLY A 713 3.04 23.41 2.14
CA GLY A 713 2.16 24.33 1.40
C GLY A 713 2.44 25.81 1.62
N ALA A 714 3.62 26.17 2.13
CA ALA A 714 4.04 27.56 2.23
C ALA A 714 4.15 28.20 0.83
N PRO A 715 3.72 29.46 0.64
CA PRO A 715 3.90 30.16 -0.64
C PRO A 715 5.38 30.36 -0.96
N ASP A 716 5.78 30.20 -2.23
CA ASP A 716 7.14 30.53 -2.69
C ASP A 716 7.48 31.99 -2.30
N THR A 717 8.45 32.16 -1.40
CA THR A 717 8.94 33.49 -0.94
C THR A 717 10.04 34.06 -1.80
#